data_AF-A0A1G2VLF0-F1
#
_entry.id   AF-A0A1G2VLF0-F1
#
_cell.length_a   1.000
_cell.length_b   1.000
_cell.length_c   1.000
_cell.angle_alpha   90.00
_cell.angle_beta   90.00
_cell.angle_gamma   90.00
#
_symmetry.space_group_name_H-M   'P 1'
#
loop_
_entity.id
_entity.type
_entity.pdbx_description
1 polymer ?
#
loop_
_entity_poly.entity_id
_entity_poly.type
_entity_poly.pdbx_seq_one_letter_code
_entity_poly.pdbx_strand_id
1 'polypeptide(L)'
;MAENNETNSLSSASAAALPEKKKARTILVLVAVAFLIVIGGGLIWGFALGSQNPVGAGWYLFSFSMGLTMIVLPCTLPLAFVIVPLSMGKGPVKGFSIALAFGAGIVVMLSLYGVLAAVLGEVAIGTLGAPLEVVKNWLYLVAGVFAYVFALGELGLVRFRMPSFSGAAPMFIQKQSDVIKAFLLGLFLGNVGVGCPHPATPVILTRIAVSGDVFYGWLLFLVHAIGRIIPLLLLALLGILGINALQGLLRHKEKIERATGWVMVFVAAFILVLGLFTHDWWVYSGQHSLLEKVTQEERFTTLVANWLNVGRAHTHGTPTGAGLFGQPLWLGNWVLVALWIIPMWWHWKREKKKINVLPDADRPAQAAILRFEKWFTVSLSVLLALLFIQVIPHWFLSHKALETEIEESVPAVAMLLFKTPSSPRPEETATLTFYLKDDDGNPLEDLQIEHERILHAVIVHEDFSTFAHLHPEDFGLVTDRVLAEASFSVNYAFPKEGRYLVSVNVLHENHGVSKQFFVDVGARGTPTFRKDLSRVKEFGGYQVLFRPPPAGLRSRESASIWYRIEKDGKGVSDLEEYLGAPMHLAIISADLSYFLHTHGEIHDPQTRAEKHTVNASDKFGPEIEAHVTFPFPGIYQIFSQFSRQGESVLTSFMVEVGPGEAGSAVMESMEPHGH
;
A
#
# COMPACT_ATOMS: atom_id res chain seq x y z
N MET A 1 57.72 35.30 62.88
CA MET A 1 57.16 36.63 62.56
C MET A 1 56.92 36.66 61.06
N ALA A 2 55.68 36.94 60.66
CA ALA A 2 55.17 37.20 59.31
C ALA A 2 55.13 36.03 58.31
N GLU A 3 53.90 35.56 58.13
CA GLU A 3 53.35 34.56 57.24
C GLU A 3 52.81 35.24 55.97
N ASN A 4 52.82 34.48 54.86
CA ASN A 4 52.24 34.69 53.55
C ASN A 4 51.08 35.71 53.42
N ASN A 5 51.18 36.62 52.45
CA ASN A 5 50.02 37.35 51.94
C ASN A 5 50.13 37.67 50.44
N GLU A 6 50.03 36.66 49.58
CA GLU A 6 49.72 36.82 48.14
C GLU A 6 48.83 35.66 47.63
N THR A 7 47.69 35.44 48.28
CA THR A 7 46.62 34.59 47.72
C THR A 7 45.27 35.19 48.03
N ASN A 8 44.89 36.28 47.35
CA ASN A 8 43.52 36.80 47.46
C ASN A 8 43.03 37.59 46.23
N SER A 9 43.32 37.11 45.01
CA SER A 9 42.70 37.67 43.80
C SER A 9 42.09 36.65 42.82
N LEU A 10 42.12 35.34 43.12
CA LEU A 10 41.60 34.28 42.23
C LEU A 10 40.35 33.52 42.74
N SER A 11 39.79 33.91 43.90
CA SER A 11 38.68 33.16 44.55
C SER A 11 37.27 33.68 44.23
N SER A 12 37.10 35.00 44.01
CA SER A 12 35.75 35.60 43.89
C SER A 12 35.07 35.36 42.53
N ALA A 13 35.84 35.29 41.44
CA ALA A 13 35.29 35.02 40.10
C ALA A 13 34.84 33.56 39.91
N SER A 14 35.45 32.61 40.64
CA SER A 14 35.14 31.18 40.56
C SER A 14 33.86 30.80 41.33
N ALA A 15 33.64 31.42 42.49
CA ALA A 15 32.47 31.15 43.35
C ALA A 15 31.15 31.71 42.77
N ALA A 16 31.18 32.85 42.08
CA ALA A 16 30.00 33.44 41.43
C ALA A 16 29.56 32.66 40.17
N ALA A 17 30.47 31.96 39.49
CA ALA A 17 30.19 31.23 38.25
C ALA A 17 29.51 29.86 38.47
N LEU A 18 29.61 29.27 39.67
CA LEU A 18 28.99 27.99 40.04
C LEU A 18 27.44 28.03 40.06
N PRO A 19 26.78 29.00 40.73
CA PRO A 19 25.32 29.10 40.73
C PRO A 19 24.76 29.43 39.35
N GLU A 20 25.43 30.25 38.53
CA GLU A 20 25.03 30.52 37.15
C GLU A 20 25.07 29.27 36.26
N LYS A 21 26.15 28.47 36.36
CA LYS A 21 26.25 27.20 35.61
C LYS A 21 25.17 26.20 36.02
N LYS A 22 24.82 26.14 37.30
CA LYS A 22 23.75 25.27 37.82
C LYS A 22 22.37 25.74 37.32
N LYS A 23 22.11 27.05 37.33
CA LYS A 23 20.88 27.66 36.80
C LYS A 23 20.73 27.40 35.29
N ALA A 24 21.79 27.61 34.52
CA ALA A 24 21.81 27.34 33.08
C ALA A 24 21.54 25.86 32.76
N ARG A 25 22.11 24.93 33.54
CA ARG A 25 21.86 23.50 33.37
C ARG A 25 20.39 23.13 33.66
N THR A 26 19.80 23.68 34.71
CA THR A 26 18.37 23.45 35.02
C THR A 26 17.46 23.96 33.90
N ILE A 27 17.76 25.14 33.34
CA ILE A 27 17.01 25.69 32.20
C ILE A 27 17.09 24.75 30.99
N LEU A 28 18.28 24.22 30.66
CA LEU A 28 18.43 23.29 29.54
C LEU A 28 17.66 21.98 29.76
N VAL A 29 17.57 21.48 30.99
CA VAL A 29 16.74 20.31 31.30
C VAL A 29 15.26 20.61 31.06
N LEU A 30 14.77 21.76 31.51
CA LEU A 30 13.38 22.17 31.24
C LEU A 30 13.10 22.32 29.75
N VAL A 31 14.04 22.90 28.98
CA VAL A 31 13.93 22.99 27.51
C VAL A 31 13.91 21.61 26.86
N ALA A 32 14.74 20.68 27.32
CA ALA A 32 14.76 19.31 26.80
C ALA A 32 13.43 18.57 27.08
N VAL A 33 12.85 18.74 28.27
CA VAL A 33 11.52 18.21 28.60
C VAL A 33 10.44 18.86 27.74
N ALA A 34 10.49 20.17 27.53
CA ALA A 34 9.55 20.86 26.65
C ALA A 34 9.63 20.33 25.20
N PHE A 35 10.82 20.10 24.66
CA PHE A 35 10.98 19.47 23.34
C PHE A 35 10.44 18.05 23.30
N LEU A 36 10.64 17.24 24.34
CA LEU A 36 10.04 15.90 24.42
C LEU A 36 8.50 15.96 24.40
N ILE A 37 7.91 16.91 25.13
CA ILE A 37 6.45 17.12 25.14
C ILE A 37 5.96 17.55 23.74
N VAL A 38 6.66 18.49 23.10
CA VAL A 38 6.32 18.96 21.75
C VAL A 38 6.43 17.84 20.71
N ILE A 39 7.48 17.01 20.80
CA ILE A 39 7.66 15.85 19.91
C ILE A 39 6.55 14.84 20.15
N GLY A 40 6.32 14.44 21.41
CA GLY A 40 5.29 13.45 21.75
C GLY A 40 3.89 13.92 21.36
N GLY A 41 3.52 15.14 21.74
CA GLY A 41 2.23 15.75 21.40
C GLY A 41 2.06 15.95 19.89
N GLY A 42 3.09 16.41 19.19
CA GLY A 42 3.06 16.59 17.74
C GLY A 42 2.94 15.26 16.98
N LEU A 43 3.60 14.19 17.44
CA LEU A 43 3.47 12.86 16.84
C LEU A 43 2.11 12.22 17.15
N ILE A 44 1.62 12.30 18.39
CA ILE A 44 0.28 11.82 18.75
C ILE A 44 -0.77 12.57 17.95
N TRP A 45 -0.64 13.88 17.78
CA TRP A 45 -1.50 14.63 16.90
C TRP A 45 -1.33 14.14 15.45
N GLY A 46 -0.12 14.08 14.91
CA GLY A 46 0.10 13.67 13.51
C GLY A 46 -0.42 12.29 13.12
N PHE A 47 -0.41 11.32 14.06
CA PHE A 47 -0.77 9.92 13.76
C PHE A 47 -2.06 9.42 14.41
N ALA A 48 -2.56 10.06 15.47
CA ALA A 48 -3.71 9.55 16.22
C ALA A 48 -4.89 10.53 16.35
N LEU A 49 -4.63 11.84 16.50
CA LEU A 49 -5.68 12.83 16.80
C LEU A 49 -5.90 13.86 15.68
N GLY A 50 -4.95 13.97 14.77
CA GLY A 50 -4.92 15.00 13.74
C GLY A 50 -6.09 14.82 12.80
N SER A 51 -6.69 15.94 12.40
CA SER A 51 -7.60 15.93 11.27
C SER A 51 -6.84 15.28 10.15
N GLN A 52 -7.41 14.21 9.61
CA GLN A 52 -6.82 13.68 8.41
C GLN A 52 -6.79 14.84 7.38
N ASN A 53 -7.80 15.76 7.40
CA ASN A 53 -8.11 16.84 6.44
C ASN A 53 -7.50 18.16 6.90
N PRO A 54 -6.24 18.48 6.58
CA PRO A 54 -5.71 19.79 6.87
C PRO A 54 -6.44 20.82 6.00
N VAL A 55 -7.34 21.60 6.61
CA VAL A 55 -7.98 22.75 5.97
C VAL A 55 -7.43 24.03 6.59
N GLY A 56 -7.12 25.03 5.75
CA GLY A 56 -6.55 26.30 6.20
C GLY A 56 -5.32 26.11 7.08
N ALA A 57 -5.44 26.50 8.35
CA ALA A 57 -4.36 26.40 9.34
C ALA A 57 -3.90 24.96 9.64
N GLY A 58 -4.75 23.96 9.38
CA GLY A 58 -4.42 22.54 9.58
C GLY A 58 -3.19 22.07 8.80
N TRP A 59 -2.91 22.69 7.64
CA TRP A 59 -1.71 22.40 6.83
C TRP A 59 -0.41 22.67 7.57
N TYR A 60 -0.36 23.71 8.40
CA TYR A 60 0.85 24.03 9.17
C TYR A 60 1.09 22.99 10.26
N LEU A 61 0.03 22.52 10.92
CA LEU A 61 0.16 21.52 11.98
C LEU A 61 0.52 20.14 11.42
N PHE A 62 -0.05 19.78 10.25
CA PHE A 62 0.37 18.62 9.48
C PHE A 62 1.85 18.73 9.07
N SER A 63 2.22 19.83 8.44
CA SER A 63 3.59 20.10 8.00
C SER A 63 4.61 20.02 9.14
N PHE A 64 4.28 20.61 10.29
CA PHE A 64 5.08 20.56 11.51
C PHE A 64 5.28 19.13 12.01
N SER A 65 4.17 18.38 12.13
CA SER A 65 4.17 17.01 12.65
C SER A 65 4.96 16.06 11.75
N MET A 66 4.83 16.23 10.44
CA MET A 66 5.62 15.53 9.43
C MET A 66 7.09 15.95 9.42
N GLY A 67 7.42 17.16 9.91
CA GLY A 67 8.80 17.55 10.15
C GLY A 67 9.42 16.73 11.30
N LEU A 68 8.67 16.48 12.38
CA LEU A 68 9.15 15.76 13.57
C LEU A 68 9.60 14.32 13.25
N THR A 69 8.97 13.67 12.27
CA THR A 69 9.29 12.30 11.85
C THR A 69 10.57 12.22 11.03
N MET A 70 11.04 13.33 10.47
CA MET A 70 12.15 13.31 9.51
C MET A 70 13.48 12.86 10.13
N ILE A 71 13.67 12.90 11.45
CA ILE A 71 14.94 12.48 12.08
C ILE A 71 15.21 10.98 11.97
N VAL A 72 14.16 10.15 11.86
CA VAL A 72 14.28 8.69 11.75
C VAL A 72 14.73 8.30 10.34
N LEU A 73 14.72 9.26 9.40
CA LEU A 73 15.09 8.99 8.03
C LEU A 73 16.60 8.74 7.87
N PRO A 74 16.97 7.74 7.07
CA PRO A 74 18.34 7.41 6.68
C PRO A 74 19.28 8.59 6.41
N CYS A 75 18.76 9.66 5.82
CA CYS A 75 19.56 10.78 5.32
C CYS A 75 19.67 11.98 6.25
N THR A 76 18.82 12.08 7.28
CA THR A 76 18.84 13.21 8.23
C THR A 76 19.56 12.83 9.53
N LEU A 77 19.58 11.53 9.86
CA LEU A 77 20.34 10.96 10.96
C LEU A 77 21.80 11.46 11.01
N PRO A 78 22.52 11.62 9.88
CA PRO A 78 23.89 12.12 9.90
C PRO A 78 24.07 13.53 10.47
N LEU A 79 23.05 14.37 10.40
CA LEU A 79 23.11 15.72 10.96
C LEU A 79 23.29 15.70 12.48
N ALA A 80 22.80 14.65 13.16
CA ALA A 80 23.06 14.44 14.57
C ALA A 80 24.56 14.27 14.87
N PHE A 81 25.32 13.63 13.98
CA PHE A 81 26.78 13.49 14.11
C PHE A 81 27.55 14.79 13.89
N VAL A 82 26.91 15.82 13.35
CA VAL A 82 27.52 17.14 13.16
C VAL A 82 27.14 18.07 14.30
N ILE A 83 25.83 18.23 14.56
CA ILE A 83 25.33 19.20 15.55
C ILE A 83 25.76 18.84 16.98
N VAL A 84 25.73 17.56 17.33
CA VAL A 84 26.01 17.11 18.71
C VAL A 84 27.48 17.38 19.07
N PRO A 85 28.49 16.90 18.31
CA PRO A 85 29.90 17.20 18.64
C PRO A 85 30.25 18.68 18.55
N LEU A 86 29.60 19.44 17.67
CA LEU A 86 29.85 20.88 17.53
C LEU A 86 29.41 21.67 18.77
N SER A 87 28.35 21.22 19.43
CA SER A 87 27.77 21.83 20.64
C SER A 87 28.37 21.31 21.95
N MET A 88 28.90 20.08 21.96
CA MET A 88 29.48 19.46 23.16
C MET A 88 30.79 20.14 23.60
N GLY A 89 31.07 20.14 24.91
CA GLY A 89 32.31 20.66 25.48
C GLY A 89 32.47 22.19 25.50
N LYS A 90 31.48 22.95 24.98
CA LYS A 90 31.50 24.42 24.91
C LYS A 90 30.84 25.12 26.11
N GLY A 91 30.24 24.36 27.02
CA GLY A 91 29.44 24.84 28.15
C GLY A 91 27.95 25.03 27.81
N PRO A 92 27.04 25.10 28.80
CA PRO A 92 25.58 25.07 28.61
C PRO A 92 25.05 26.11 27.61
N VAL A 93 25.36 27.39 27.84
CA VAL A 93 24.82 28.51 27.06
C VAL A 93 25.41 28.54 25.65
N LYS A 94 26.73 28.40 25.54
CA LYS A 94 27.44 28.45 24.26
C LYS A 94 27.16 27.21 23.39
N GLY A 95 27.07 26.02 23.99
CA GLY A 95 26.70 24.80 23.27
C GLY A 95 25.29 24.88 22.69
N PHE A 96 24.35 25.42 23.46
CA PHE A 96 22.97 25.59 23.00
C PHE A 96 22.84 26.68 21.93
N SER A 97 23.58 27.79 22.03
CA SER A 97 23.57 28.82 20.98
C SER A 97 24.15 28.33 19.65
N ILE A 98 25.18 27.48 19.70
CA ILE A 98 25.71 26.77 18.52
C ILE A 98 24.64 25.86 17.90
N ALA A 99 23.91 25.08 18.72
CA ALA A 99 22.85 24.20 18.23
C ALA A 99 21.70 24.98 17.57
N LEU A 100 21.27 26.08 18.21
CA LEU A 100 20.24 26.97 17.66
C LEU A 100 20.68 27.62 16.34
N ALA A 101 21.93 28.09 16.26
CA ALA A 101 22.46 28.67 15.03
C ALA A 101 22.52 27.65 13.89
N PHE A 102 22.97 26.42 14.17
CA PHE A 102 22.93 25.32 13.20
C PHE A 102 21.50 25.03 12.73
N GLY A 103 20.55 24.92 13.66
CA GLY A 103 19.14 24.77 13.35
C GLY A 103 18.61 25.91 12.48
N ALA A 104 18.87 27.17 12.83
CA ALA A 104 18.44 28.34 12.07
C ALA A 104 18.95 28.31 10.62
N GLY A 105 20.18 27.85 10.39
CA GLY A 105 20.71 27.66 9.04
C GLY A 105 19.89 26.66 8.22
N ILE A 106 19.50 25.52 8.83
CA ILE A 106 18.63 24.52 8.20
C ILE A 106 17.23 25.10 7.93
N VAL A 107 16.64 25.84 8.87
CA VAL A 107 15.32 26.49 8.71
C VAL A 107 15.32 27.40 7.48
N VAL A 108 16.34 28.27 7.39
CA VAL A 108 16.47 29.20 6.26
C VAL A 108 16.60 28.43 4.96
N MET A 109 17.51 27.46 4.87
CA MET A 109 17.71 26.67 3.65
C MET A 109 16.41 25.98 3.19
N LEU A 110 15.72 25.31 4.11
CA LEU A 110 14.49 24.61 3.78
C LEU A 110 13.40 25.58 3.36
N SER A 111 13.15 26.67 4.08
CA SER A 111 12.13 27.65 3.69
C SER A 111 12.32 28.21 2.28
N LEU A 112 13.57 28.31 1.78
CA LEU A 112 13.87 28.70 0.39
C LEU A 112 13.43 27.64 -0.63
N TYR A 113 13.42 26.34 -0.29
CA TYR A 113 12.82 25.32 -1.16
C TYR A 113 11.31 25.46 -1.27
N GLY A 114 10.62 25.95 -0.22
CA GLY A 114 9.21 26.31 -0.27
C GLY A 114 8.94 27.44 -1.26
N VAL A 115 9.77 28.49 -1.22
CA VAL A 115 9.74 29.58 -2.21
C VAL A 115 9.97 29.04 -3.63
N LEU A 116 11.00 28.22 -3.82
CA LEU A 116 11.33 27.65 -5.12
C LEU A 116 10.17 26.79 -5.67
N ALA A 117 9.55 25.97 -4.83
CA ALA A 117 8.42 25.14 -5.23
C ALA A 117 7.20 25.96 -5.63
N ALA A 118 6.91 27.06 -4.92
CA ALA A 118 5.81 27.97 -5.25
C ALA A 118 6.04 28.65 -6.60
N VAL A 119 7.24 29.22 -6.82
CA VAL A 119 7.61 29.88 -8.08
C VAL A 119 7.58 28.89 -9.25
N LEU A 120 8.14 27.69 -9.08
CA LEU A 120 8.11 26.67 -10.13
C LEU A 120 6.68 26.21 -10.44
N GLY A 121 5.82 26.10 -9.43
CA GLY A 121 4.40 25.77 -9.60
C GLY A 121 3.65 26.85 -10.37
N GLU A 122 3.83 28.12 -9.99
CA GLU A 122 3.22 29.27 -10.69
C GLU A 122 3.67 29.36 -12.15
N VAL A 123 4.96 29.17 -12.42
CA VAL A 123 5.49 29.18 -13.78
C VAL A 123 4.96 27.97 -14.59
N ALA A 124 5.08 26.76 -14.05
CA ALA A 124 4.72 25.55 -14.79
C ALA A 124 3.20 25.44 -15.04
N ILE A 125 2.39 25.71 -14.02
CA ILE A 125 0.93 25.52 -14.09
C ILE A 125 0.27 26.79 -14.64
N GLY A 126 0.67 27.97 -14.16
CA GLY A 126 0.07 29.24 -14.55
C GLY A 126 0.55 29.75 -15.91
N THR A 127 1.86 29.85 -16.12
CA THR A 127 2.40 30.49 -17.34
C THR A 127 2.56 29.53 -18.53
N LEU A 128 2.88 28.26 -18.28
CA LEU A 128 3.11 27.27 -19.33
C LEU A 128 1.90 26.35 -19.59
N GLY A 129 0.86 26.43 -18.74
CA GLY A 129 -0.34 25.58 -18.84
C GLY A 129 -0.03 24.08 -18.75
N ALA A 130 1.08 23.70 -18.12
CA ALA A 130 1.48 22.30 -18.03
C ALA A 130 0.50 21.53 -17.13
N PRO A 131 0.03 20.34 -17.54
CA PRO A 131 -0.80 19.50 -16.69
C PRO A 131 -0.07 19.20 -15.38
N LEU A 132 -0.81 19.24 -14.26
CA LEU A 132 -0.25 18.99 -12.92
C LEU A 132 0.48 17.64 -12.85
N GLU A 133 -0.01 16.64 -13.57
CA GLU A 133 0.60 15.32 -13.65
C GLU A 133 1.99 15.33 -14.30
N VAL A 134 2.17 16.13 -15.34
CA VAL A 134 3.47 16.28 -16.01
C VAL A 134 4.46 16.93 -15.06
N VAL A 135 4.04 17.99 -14.36
CA VAL A 135 4.88 18.69 -13.35
C VAL A 135 5.28 17.74 -12.22
N LYS A 136 4.32 16.94 -11.72
CA LYS A 136 4.55 15.91 -10.70
C LYS A 136 5.58 14.86 -11.16
N ASN A 137 5.44 14.34 -12.37
CA ASN A 137 6.32 13.29 -12.91
C ASN A 137 7.76 13.82 -13.10
N TRP A 138 7.92 15.07 -13.58
CA TRP A 138 9.22 15.73 -13.65
C TRP A 138 9.86 15.93 -12.28
N LEU A 139 9.07 16.36 -11.29
CA LEU A 139 9.55 16.53 -9.92
C LEU A 139 10.08 15.20 -9.36
N TYR A 140 9.34 14.11 -9.53
CA TYR A 140 9.78 12.78 -9.11
C TYR A 140 10.99 12.27 -9.87
N LEU A 141 11.06 12.50 -11.18
CA LEU A 141 12.22 12.11 -11.99
C LEU A 141 13.50 12.81 -11.48
N VAL A 142 13.45 14.13 -11.31
CA VAL A 142 14.58 14.91 -10.83
C VAL A 142 14.96 14.50 -9.41
N ALA A 143 13.99 14.42 -8.50
CA ALA A 143 14.23 13.99 -7.12
C ALA A 143 14.82 12.57 -7.04
N GLY A 144 14.28 11.63 -7.83
CA GLY A 144 14.76 10.27 -7.93
C GLY A 144 16.19 10.17 -8.45
N VAL A 145 16.53 10.93 -9.50
CA VAL A 145 17.92 10.99 -10.03
C VAL A 145 18.89 11.49 -8.96
N PHE A 146 18.58 12.61 -8.30
CA PHE A 146 19.43 13.12 -7.23
C PHE A 146 19.57 12.11 -6.09
N ALA A 147 18.46 11.59 -5.58
CA ALA A 147 18.43 10.60 -4.51
C ALA A 147 19.25 9.35 -4.85
N TYR A 148 19.15 8.87 -6.10
CA TYR A 148 19.86 7.69 -6.56
C TYR A 148 21.37 7.94 -6.66
N VAL A 149 21.79 9.08 -7.22
CA VAL A 149 23.21 9.48 -7.25
C VAL A 149 23.77 9.63 -5.84
N PHE A 150 23.00 10.20 -4.90
CA PHE A 150 23.39 10.29 -3.50
C PHE A 150 23.54 8.91 -2.85
N ALA A 151 22.60 7.99 -3.08
CA ALA A 151 22.65 6.63 -2.55
C ALA A 151 23.90 5.88 -3.04
N LEU A 152 24.23 5.97 -4.33
CA LEU A 152 25.46 5.41 -4.88
C LEU A 152 26.72 6.06 -4.29
N GLY A 153 26.64 7.35 -3.98
CA GLY A 153 27.72 8.09 -3.34
C GLY A 153 27.99 7.66 -1.91
N GLU A 154 26.93 7.36 -1.16
CA GLU A 154 26.99 6.86 0.22
C GLU A 154 27.59 5.44 0.27
N LEU A 155 27.24 4.58 -0.69
CA LEU A 155 27.89 3.28 -0.90
C LEU A 155 29.32 3.41 -1.48
N GLY A 156 29.76 4.64 -1.75
CA GLY A 156 31.06 5.00 -2.29
C GLY A 156 31.30 4.55 -3.73
N LEU A 157 30.27 4.09 -4.44
CA LEU A 157 30.37 3.56 -5.81
C LEU A 157 30.72 4.66 -6.81
N VAL A 158 30.11 5.84 -6.66
CA VAL A 158 30.47 7.04 -7.43
C VAL A 158 31.43 7.94 -6.64
N ARG A 159 32.18 8.79 -7.35
CA ARG A 159 33.10 9.78 -6.73
C ARG A 159 32.38 10.98 -6.09
N PHE A 160 31.06 11.02 -6.21
CA PHE A 160 30.22 12.02 -5.58
C PHE A 160 29.97 11.61 -4.14
N ARG A 161 30.64 12.26 -3.18
CA ARG A 161 30.40 12.08 -1.75
C ARG A 161 29.67 13.29 -1.23
N MET A 162 28.65 13.06 -0.39
CA MET A 162 28.05 14.19 0.32
C MET A 162 29.13 14.92 1.13
N PRO A 163 29.12 16.27 1.14
CA PRO A 163 30.03 17.09 1.94
C PRO A 163 29.99 16.81 3.46
N SER A 164 29.06 15.96 3.90
CA SER A 164 28.83 15.53 5.28
C SER A 164 29.91 14.60 5.84
N PHE A 165 30.53 13.73 5.02
CA PHE A 165 31.15 12.51 5.57
C PHE A 165 32.67 12.35 5.46
N SER A 166 33.36 13.12 4.63
CA SER A 166 34.83 13.00 4.53
C SER A 166 35.56 14.27 4.08
N GLY A 167 34.82 15.33 3.75
CA GLY A 167 35.39 16.62 3.38
C GLY A 167 35.26 17.59 4.54
N ALA A 168 36.35 18.27 4.84
CA ALA A 168 36.29 19.47 5.67
C ALA A 168 35.32 20.46 4.98
N ALA A 169 34.33 21.00 5.70
CA ALA A 169 33.45 22.05 5.17
C ALA A 169 34.30 23.16 4.51
N PRO A 170 33.81 23.88 3.49
CA PRO A 170 34.58 24.90 2.80
C PRO A 170 35.40 25.77 3.76
N MET A 171 36.68 26.03 3.45
CA MET A 171 37.60 26.72 4.37
C MET A 171 37.06 28.07 4.87
N PHE A 172 36.25 28.76 4.06
CA PHE A 172 35.62 30.03 4.44
C PHE A 172 34.64 29.87 5.63
N ILE A 173 33.97 28.71 5.75
CA ILE A 173 33.06 28.38 6.87
C ILE A 173 33.88 28.06 8.12
N GLN A 174 34.95 27.29 7.98
CA GLN A 174 35.75 26.84 9.13
C GLN A 174 36.47 27.97 9.86
N LYS A 175 36.84 29.04 9.14
CA LYS A 175 37.50 30.22 9.70
C LYS A 175 36.55 31.14 10.49
N GLN A 176 35.25 30.88 10.48
CA GLN A 176 34.26 31.70 11.19
C GLN A 176 34.21 31.39 12.69
N SER A 177 33.61 32.29 13.47
CA SER A 177 33.32 32.07 14.88
C SER A 177 32.39 30.85 15.08
N ASP A 178 32.46 30.20 16.26
CA ASP A 178 31.73 28.95 16.53
C ASP A 178 30.24 28.99 16.12
N VAL A 179 29.55 30.11 16.40
CA VAL A 179 28.11 30.29 16.12
C VAL A 179 27.86 30.55 14.62
N ILE A 180 28.65 31.42 13.98
CA ILE A 180 28.52 31.72 12.55
C ILE A 180 28.88 30.49 11.72
N LYS A 181 29.93 29.76 12.11
CA LYS A 181 30.31 28.48 11.52
C LYS A 181 29.15 27.50 11.60
N ALA A 182 28.50 27.38 12.75
CA ALA A 182 27.35 26.50 12.93
C ALA A 182 26.18 26.89 12.02
N PHE A 183 25.85 28.19 11.92
CA PHE A 183 24.81 28.69 11.01
C PHE A 183 25.09 28.37 9.55
N LEU A 184 26.29 28.69 9.06
CA LEU A 184 26.68 28.42 7.67
C LEU A 184 26.74 26.93 7.37
N LEU A 185 27.17 26.12 8.34
CA LEU A 185 27.16 24.66 8.20
C LEU A 185 25.72 24.14 8.17
N GLY A 186 24.80 24.72 8.95
CA GLY A 186 23.37 24.45 8.89
C GLY A 186 22.75 24.82 7.55
N LEU A 187 23.07 26.00 7.00
CA LEU A 187 22.62 26.44 5.67
C LEU A 187 23.10 25.49 4.58
N PHE A 188 24.36 25.08 4.65
CA PHE A 188 24.97 24.17 3.69
C PHE A 188 24.41 22.75 3.80
N LEU A 189 24.34 22.19 5.02
CA LEU A 189 23.87 20.84 5.29
C LEU A 189 22.33 20.74 5.33
N GLY A 190 21.59 21.85 5.33
CA GLY A 190 20.12 21.86 5.24
C GLY A 190 19.60 21.24 3.95
N ASN A 191 20.43 21.20 2.91
CA ASN A 191 20.17 20.50 1.64
C ASN A 191 20.12 18.97 1.81
N VAL A 192 20.82 18.44 2.81
CA VAL A 192 20.75 17.02 3.15
C VAL A 192 19.32 16.75 3.61
N GLY A 193 18.62 15.80 3.00
CA GLY A 193 17.23 15.51 3.36
C GLY A 193 16.17 15.93 2.35
N VAL A 194 16.47 16.87 1.44
CA VAL A 194 15.48 17.39 0.48
C VAL A 194 15.12 16.37 -0.60
N GLY A 195 16.10 15.58 -1.04
CA GLY A 195 15.89 14.46 -1.97
C GLY A 195 15.52 13.15 -1.28
N CYS A 196 15.21 13.17 0.03
CA CYS A 196 14.89 11.93 0.72
C CYS A 196 13.43 11.56 0.54
N PRO A 197 13.15 10.25 0.43
CA PRO A 197 11.81 9.74 0.26
C PRO A 197 11.04 9.81 1.59
N HIS A 198 10.74 11.01 2.06
CA HIS A 198 9.77 11.19 3.13
C HIS A 198 8.38 11.31 2.49
N PRO A 199 7.43 10.41 2.78
CA PRO A 199 6.13 10.38 2.09
C PRO A 199 5.36 11.71 2.12
N ALA A 200 5.48 12.49 3.20
CA ALA A 200 4.76 13.75 3.32
C ALA A 200 5.42 14.94 2.60
N THR A 201 6.73 14.88 2.29
CA THR A 201 7.44 16.01 1.69
C THR A 201 6.96 16.30 0.26
N PRO A 202 6.76 15.29 -0.62
CA PRO A 202 6.11 15.50 -1.92
C PRO A 202 4.70 16.08 -1.81
N VAL A 203 3.90 15.65 -0.83
CA VAL A 203 2.53 16.17 -0.62
C VAL A 203 2.56 17.66 -0.26
N ILE A 204 3.44 18.04 0.67
CA ILE A 204 3.62 19.43 1.10
C ILE A 204 4.13 20.28 -0.07
N LEU A 205 5.17 19.83 -0.79
CA LEU A 205 5.72 20.57 -1.93
C LEU A 205 4.72 20.69 -3.09
N THR A 206 3.91 19.67 -3.33
CA THR A 206 2.84 19.72 -4.34
C THR A 206 1.78 20.73 -3.93
N ARG A 207 1.36 20.75 -2.65
CA ARG A 207 0.41 21.76 -2.16
C ARG A 207 0.95 23.18 -2.32
N ILE A 208 2.25 23.38 -2.05
CA ILE A 208 2.93 24.66 -2.26
C ILE A 208 2.92 25.04 -3.74
N ALA A 209 3.34 24.12 -4.62
CA ALA A 209 3.39 24.35 -6.06
C ALA A 209 2.01 24.68 -6.65
N VAL A 210 0.97 23.95 -6.26
CA VAL A 210 -0.41 24.18 -6.70
C VAL A 210 -0.93 25.54 -6.20
N SER A 211 -0.50 25.99 -5.03
CA SER A 211 -0.95 27.28 -4.50
C SER A 211 -0.39 28.47 -5.27
N GLY A 212 0.79 28.33 -5.89
CA GLY A 212 1.55 29.43 -6.52
C GLY A 212 1.99 30.55 -5.56
N ASP A 213 1.52 30.57 -4.32
CA ASP A 213 1.80 31.65 -3.36
C ASP A 213 3.16 31.46 -2.70
N VAL A 214 4.08 32.37 -3.01
CA VAL A 214 5.46 32.38 -2.49
C VAL A 214 5.50 32.50 -0.97
N PHE A 215 4.65 33.34 -0.37
CA PHE A 215 4.64 33.54 1.08
C PHE A 215 4.07 32.31 1.79
N TYR A 216 3.00 31.74 1.26
CA TYR A 216 2.44 30.48 1.75
C TYR A 216 3.46 29.34 1.63
N GLY A 217 4.14 29.23 0.50
CA GLY A 217 5.20 28.24 0.26
C GLY A 217 6.36 28.38 1.23
N TRP A 218 6.87 29.60 1.42
CA TRP A 218 7.90 29.92 2.40
C TRP A 218 7.47 29.51 3.81
N LEU A 219 6.29 29.95 4.26
CA LEU A 219 5.82 29.76 5.63
C LEU A 219 5.50 28.28 5.92
N LEU A 220 4.84 27.58 5.00
CA LEU A 220 4.47 26.19 5.19
C LEU A 220 5.71 25.30 5.33
N PHE A 221 6.75 25.57 4.55
CA PHE A 221 7.99 24.81 4.60
C PHE A 221 8.96 25.29 5.70
N LEU A 222 8.85 26.55 6.14
CA LEU A 222 9.46 27.04 7.38
C LEU A 222 8.95 26.22 8.58
N VAL A 223 7.63 26.04 8.69
CA VAL A 223 7.01 25.24 9.76
C VAL A 223 7.46 23.78 9.70
N HIS A 224 7.56 23.20 8.49
CA HIS A 224 8.14 21.87 8.28
C HIS A 224 9.57 21.77 8.82
N ALA A 225 10.40 22.77 8.49
CA ALA A 225 11.79 22.83 8.91
C ALA A 225 11.96 22.94 10.42
N ILE A 226 11.10 23.73 11.08
CA ILE A 226 11.09 23.84 12.55
C ILE A 226 10.78 22.48 13.18
N GLY A 227 9.75 21.78 12.68
CA GLY A 227 9.43 20.41 13.12
C GLY A 227 10.64 19.48 12.99
N ARG A 228 11.35 19.54 11.86
CA ARG A 228 12.55 18.73 11.62
C ARG A 228 13.71 19.00 12.59
N ILE A 229 13.87 20.23 13.04
CA ILE A 229 15.03 20.64 13.85
C ILE A 229 14.84 20.35 15.33
N ILE A 230 13.61 20.35 15.84
CA ILE A 230 13.34 20.12 17.27
C ILE A 230 13.95 18.79 17.77
N PRO A 231 13.80 17.63 17.06
CA PRO A 231 14.47 16.41 17.46
C PRO A 231 16.01 16.50 17.44
N LEU A 232 16.60 17.24 16.48
CA LEU A 232 18.06 17.44 16.42
C LEU A 232 18.56 18.32 17.57
N LEU A 233 17.82 19.37 17.92
CA LEU A 233 18.13 20.21 19.08
C LEU A 233 18.02 19.42 20.39
N LEU A 234 17.04 18.53 20.50
CA LEU A 234 16.93 17.63 21.64
C LEU A 234 18.18 16.74 21.76
N LEU A 235 18.64 16.12 20.68
CA LEU A 235 19.88 15.32 20.70
C LEU A 235 21.11 16.17 21.10
N ALA A 236 21.22 17.40 20.59
CA ALA A 236 22.31 18.32 20.97
C ALA A 236 22.24 18.70 22.46
N LEU A 237 21.04 18.97 22.99
CA LEU A 237 20.81 19.26 24.41
C LEU A 237 21.22 18.09 25.30
N LEU A 238 20.82 16.86 24.95
CA LEU A 238 21.21 15.65 25.67
C LEU A 238 22.74 15.50 25.69
N GLY A 239 23.41 15.75 24.56
CA GLY A 239 24.88 15.78 24.48
C GLY A 239 25.52 16.85 25.38
N ILE A 240 24.99 18.08 25.39
CA ILE A 240 25.45 19.17 26.26
C ILE A 240 25.28 18.81 27.75
N LEU A 241 24.20 18.10 28.10
CA LEU A 241 23.89 17.67 29.47
C LEU A 241 24.72 16.45 29.93
N GLY A 242 25.49 15.84 29.02
CA GLY A 242 26.35 14.68 29.28
C GLY A 242 25.66 13.32 29.09
N ILE A 243 24.48 13.30 28.47
CA ILE A 243 23.75 12.06 28.16
C ILE A 243 24.25 11.54 26.80
N ASN A 244 25.08 10.50 26.84
CA ASN A 244 25.73 9.92 25.66
C ASN A 244 24.82 9.00 24.84
N ALA A 245 23.65 9.49 24.41
CA ALA A 245 22.74 8.74 23.52
C ALA A 245 23.38 8.38 22.17
N LEU A 246 24.35 9.18 21.70
CA LEU A 246 24.99 9.03 20.39
C LEU A 246 26.13 7.99 20.37
N GLN A 247 26.66 7.57 21.53
CA GLN A 247 27.83 6.69 21.58
C GLN A 247 27.54 5.27 21.11
N GLY A 248 26.32 4.75 21.36
CA GLY A 248 25.85 3.48 20.82
C GLY A 248 25.62 3.51 19.31
N LEU A 249 25.13 4.65 18.80
CA LEU A 249 24.90 4.89 17.37
C LEU A 249 26.23 5.04 16.61
N LEU A 250 27.20 5.77 17.19
CA LEU A 250 28.54 5.96 16.62
C LEU A 250 29.32 4.65 16.49
N ARG A 251 29.14 3.69 17.41
CA ARG A 251 29.78 2.36 17.32
C ARG A 251 29.39 1.57 16.07
N HIS A 252 28.20 1.83 15.53
CA HIS A 252 27.67 1.14 14.36
C HIS A 252 27.53 2.04 13.15
N LYS A 253 28.13 3.25 13.20
CA LYS A 253 28.01 4.29 12.17
C LYS A 253 28.16 3.73 10.76
N GLU A 254 29.24 3.00 10.49
CA GLU A 254 29.53 2.45 9.16
C GLU A 254 28.49 1.41 8.70
N LYS A 255 28.01 0.55 9.61
CA LYS A 255 26.95 -0.42 9.28
C LYS A 255 25.63 0.28 8.98
N ILE A 256 25.30 1.31 9.76
CA ILE A 256 24.10 2.13 9.57
C ILE A 256 24.19 2.86 8.23
N GLU A 257 25.30 3.53 7.92
CA GLU A 257 25.54 4.23 6.65
C GLU A 257 25.41 3.31 5.43
N ARG A 258 25.94 2.08 5.52
CA ARG A 258 25.78 1.09 4.45
C ARG A 258 24.33 0.63 4.31
N ALA A 259 23.64 0.34 5.42
CA ALA A 259 22.25 -0.08 5.40
C ALA A 259 21.33 1.02 4.86
N THR A 260 21.52 2.26 5.31
CA THR A 260 20.79 3.44 4.84
C THR A 260 21.06 3.72 3.37
N GLY A 261 22.31 3.56 2.92
CA GLY A 261 22.68 3.65 1.51
C GLY A 261 21.92 2.65 0.64
N TRP A 262 21.86 1.38 1.04
CA TRP A 262 21.10 0.36 0.31
C TRP A 262 19.60 0.65 0.28
N VAL A 263 18.98 0.96 1.42
CA VAL A 263 17.56 1.35 1.46
C VAL A 263 17.28 2.53 0.52
N MET A 264 18.18 3.51 0.50
CA MET A 264 18.06 4.66 -0.38
C MET A 264 18.18 4.29 -1.86
N VAL A 265 19.04 3.33 -2.25
CA VAL A 265 19.09 2.82 -3.63
C VAL A 265 17.72 2.27 -4.05
N PHE A 266 17.09 1.46 -3.18
CA PHE A 266 15.80 0.85 -3.51
C PHE A 266 14.71 1.89 -3.71
N VAL A 267 14.55 2.79 -2.74
CA VAL A 267 13.48 3.80 -2.77
C VAL A 267 13.74 4.89 -3.82
N ALA A 268 14.99 5.31 -4.03
CA ALA A 268 15.31 6.30 -5.04
C ALA A 268 15.09 5.75 -6.46
N ALA A 269 15.44 4.48 -6.72
CA ALA A 269 15.14 3.84 -7.98
C ALA A 269 13.62 3.75 -8.22
N PHE A 270 12.84 3.42 -7.19
CA PHE A 270 11.38 3.44 -7.27
C PHE A 270 10.84 4.82 -7.67
N ILE A 271 11.25 5.88 -6.96
CA ILE A 271 10.80 7.26 -7.27
C ILE A 271 11.25 7.71 -8.66
N LEU A 272 12.46 7.34 -9.08
CA LEU A 272 12.98 7.64 -10.41
C LEU A 272 12.12 6.98 -11.48
N VAL A 273 11.81 5.70 -11.33
CA VAL A 273 10.96 4.96 -12.29
C VAL A 273 9.53 5.48 -12.26
N LEU A 274 8.98 5.82 -11.09
CA LEU A 274 7.67 6.46 -10.95
C LEU A 274 7.62 7.80 -11.69
N GLY A 275 8.69 8.60 -11.64
CA GLY A 275 8.78 9.84 -12.41
C GLY A 275 8.90 9.60 -13.93
N LEU A 276 9.67 8.59 -14.34
CA LEU A 276 9.92 8.28 -15.75
C LEU A 276 8.73 7.58 -16.44
N PHE A 277 8.05 6.68 -15.75
CA PHE A 277 6.98 5.85 -16.29
C PHE A 277 5.59 6.19 -15.73
N THR A 278 5.51 7.29 -14.97
CA THR A 278 4.29 7.82 -14.34
C THR A 278 3.66 6.87 -13.31
N HIS A 279 2.54 7.30 -12.74
CA HIS A 279 1.70 6.46 -11.88
C HIS A 279 1.10 5.28 -12.65
N ASP A 280 0.92 5.40 -13.96
CA ASP A 280 0.34 4.35 -14.80
C ASP A 280 1.20 3.09 -14.80
N TRP A 281 2.53 3.23 -14.82
CA TRP A 281 3.41 2.08 -14.65
C TRP A 281 3.25 1.41 -13.30
N TRP A 282 3.10 2.18 -12.23
CA TRP A 282 2.93 1.64 -10.89
C TRP A 282 1.68 0.74 -10.81
N VAL A 283 0.60 1.14 -11.48
CA VAL A 283 -0.61 0.32 -11.65
C VAL A 283 -0.37 -0.86 -12.60
N TYR A 284 0.09 -0.61 -13.82
CA TYR A 284 0.36 -1.63 -14.85
C TYR A 284 1.26 -2.76 -14.35
N SER A 285 2.24 -2.43 -13.51
CA SER A 285 3.19 -3.39 -12.95
C SER A 285 2.56 -4.42 -12.00
N GLY A 286 1.30 -4.23 -11.59
CA GLY A 286 0.62 -5.02 -10.57
C GLY A 286 1.08 -4.75 -9.15
N GLN A 287 2.15 -3.98 -8.96
CA GLN A 287 2.70 -3.69 -7.65
C GLN A 287 1.76 -2.79 -6.83
N HIS A 288 1.07 -1.82 -7.47
CA HIS A 288 0.02 -1.04 -6.81
C HIS A 288 -1.07 -1.95 -6.26
N SER A 289 -1.69 -2.78 -7.11
CA SER A 289 -2.81 -3.64 -6.73
C SER A 289 -2.41 -4.70 -5.71
N LEU A 290 -1.19 -5.23 -5.79
CA LEU A 290 -0.67 -6.14 -4.77
C LEU A 290 -0.47 -5.40 -3.43
N LEU A 291 0.16 -4.23 -3.46
CA LEU A 291 0.37 -3.43 -2.26
C LEU A 291 -0.97 -3.07 -1.63
N GLU A 292 -1.91 -2.58 -2.41
CA GLU A 292 -3.28 -2.25 -2.01
C GLU A 292 -4.03 -3.44 -1.42
N LYS A 293 -3.92 -4.65 -2.01
CA LYS A 293 -4.52 -5.87 -1.42
C LYS A 293 -3.92 -6.17 -0.04
N VAL A 294 -2.62 -5.95 0.13
CA VAL A 294 -1.90 -6.19 1.40
C VAL A 294 -2.17 -5.08 2.43
N THR A 295 -2.13 -3.82 2.03
CA THR A 295 -2.24 -2.64 2.91
C THR A 295 -3.68 -2.15 3.09
N GLN A 296 -4.60 -2.59 2.24
CA GLN A 296 -5.98 -2.09 2.11
C GLN A 296 -6.02 -0.57 1.87
N GLU A 297 -5.10 -0.10 1.03
CA GLU A 297 -4.97 1.32 0.70
C GLU A 297 -6.27 1.91 0.15
N GLU A 298 -7.07 1.18 -0.64
CA GLU A 298 -8.39 1.61 -1.14
C GLU A 298 -9.30 2.14 -0.02
N ARG A 299 -9.25 1.53 1.17
CA ARG A 299 -10.03 1.99 2.33
C ARG A 299 -9.55 3.36 2.78
N PHE A 300 -8.24 3.59 2.82
CA PHE A 300 -7.66 4.87 3.18
C PHE A 300 -7.86 5.91 2.08
N THR A 301 -7.60 5.59 0.81
CA THR A 301 -7.73 6.53 -0.31
C THR A 301 -9.17 6.87 -0.63
N THR A 302 -10.12 5.94 -0.49
CA THR A 302 -11.56 6.22 -0.63
C THR A 302 -12.08 7.06 0.54
N LEU A 303 -11.62 6.78 1.77
CA LEU A 303 -11.90 7.66 2.92
C LEU A 303 -11.34 9.05 2.69
N VAL A 304 -10.13 9.19 2.10
CA VAL A 304 -9.48 10.47 1.77
C VAL A 304 -10.11 11.18 0.57
N ALA A 305 -10.54 10.47 -0.47
CA ALA A 305 -11.18 11.07 -1.65
C ALA A 305 -12.57 11.63 -1.29
N ASN A 306 -13.38 10.84 -0.56
CA ASN A 306 -14.67 11.27 -0.02
C ASN A 306 -14.54 12.49 0.91
N TRP A 307 -13.37 12.64 1.52
CA TRP A 307 -13.06 13.67 2.49
C TRP A 307 -12.47 14.95 1.86
N LEU A 308 -11.83 14.86 0.69
CA LEU A 308 -11.44 16.03 -0.12
C LEU A 308 -12.52 16.46 -1.11
N ASN A 309 -13.63 15.73 -1.20
CA ASN A 309 -14.67 15.91 -2.22
C ASN A 309 -14.11 15.91 -3.66
N VAL A 310 -13.02 15.16 -3.87
CA VAL A 310 -12.56 14.75 -5.20
C VAL A 310 -13.21 13.40 -5.47
N GLY A 311 -13.70 13.19 -6.69
CA GLY A 311 -14.28 11.91 -7.09
C GLY A 311 -13.32 10.73 -6.89
N ARG A 312 -13.77 9.52 -7.26
CA ARG A 312 -13.06 8.24 -7.12
C ARG A 312 -11.53 8.40 -7.20
N ALA A 313 -10.82 8.02 -6.12
CA ALA A 313 -9.38 8.30 -5.96
C ALA A 313 -8.53 7.80 -7.14
N HIS A 314 -8.98 6.73 -7.80
CA HIS A 314 -8.51 6.21 -9.07
C HIS A 314 -9.48 5.12 -9.57
N THR A 315 -9.40 4.76 -10.86
CA THR A 315 -10.08 3.61 -11.44
C THR A 315 -9.08 2.47 -11.65
N HIS A 316 -9.47 1.25 -11.32
CA HIS A 316 -8.66 0.07 -11.63
C HIS A 316 -8.95 -0.36 -13.07
N GLY A 317 -8.25 0.22 -14.03
CA GLY A 317 -8.18 -0.27 -15.42
C GLY A 317 -6.74 -0.61 -15.79
N THR A 318 -6.53 -1.34 -16.88
CA THR A 318 -5.20 -1.37 -17.52
C THR A 318 -4.92 0.03 -18.07
N PRO A 319 -3.93 0.77 -17.53
CA PRO A 319 -3.72 2.13 -17.97
C PRO A 319 -3.18 2.12 -19.41
N THR A 320 -3.75 2.97 -20.26
CA THR A 320 -3.38 3.14 -21.68
C THR A 320 -2.36 4.27 -21.89
N GLY A 321 -1.94 4.93 -20.79
CA GLY A 321 -0.96 6.00 -20.80
C GLY A 321 0.44 5.53 -21.17
N ALA A 322 1.32 6.51 -21.41
CA ALA A 322 2.74 6.28 -21.63
C ALA A 322 3.57 7.01 -20.59
N GLY A 323 4.78 6.50 -20.36
CA GLY A 323 5.80 7.16 -19.58
C GLY A 323 6.17 8.54 -20.15
N LEU A 324 6.91 9.31 -19.36
CA LEU A 324 7.56 10.53 -19.83
C LEU A 324 8.36 10.22 -21.11
N PHE A 325 8.28 11.10 -22.11
CA PHE A 325 8.83 10.86 -23.46
C PHE A 325 8.19 9.72 -24.26
N GLY A 326 6.98 9.26 -23.89
CA GLY A 326 6.27 8.21 -24.62
C GLY A 326 6.84 6.80 -24.38
N GLN A 327 7.51 6.59 -23.25
CA GLN A 327 8.11 5.28 -22.93
C GLN A 327 7.03 4.23 -22.62
N PRO A 328 7.18 2.98 -23.07
CA PRO A 328 6.21 1.93 -22.81
C PRO A 328 6.23 1.51 -21.34
N LEU A 329 5.04 1.34 -20.72
CA LEU A 329 4.91 1.05 -19.29
C LEU A 329 5.59 -0.27 -18.87
N TRP A 330 5.54 -1.30 -19.71
CA TRP A 330 6.15 -2.61 -19.41
C TRP A 330 7.67 -2.52 -19.17
N LEU A 331 8.34 -1.52 -19.73
CA LEU A 331 9.78 -1.31 -19.56
C LEU A 331 10.13 -0.83 -18.14
N GLY A 332 9.17 -0.24 -17.41
CA GLY A 332 9.42 0.32 -16.08
C GLY A 332 9.92 -0.71 -15.07
N ASN A 333 9.39 -1.94 -15.07
CA ASN A 333 9.87 -3.00 -14.17
C ASN A 333 11.29 -3.45 -14.50
N TRP A 334 11.63 -3.52 -15.79
CA TRP A 334 12.99 -3.81 -16.23
C TRP A 334 13.98 -2.74 -15.77
N VAL A 335 13.61 -1.46 -15.93
CA VAL A 335 14.44 -0.34 -15.46
C VAL A 335 14.58 -0.35 -13.94
N LEU A 336 13.49 -0.59 -13.20
CA LEU A 336 13.51 -0.68 -11.73
C LEU A 336 14.47 -1.77 -11.25
N VAL A 337 14.31 -2.99 -11.78
CA VAL A 337 15.15 -4.12 -11.42
C VAL A 337 16.61 -3.88 -11.82
N ALA A 338 16.87 -3.29 -12.99
CA ALA A 338 18.22 -2.92 -13.41
C ALA A 338 18.86 -1.91 -12.45
N LEU A 339 18.12 -0.88 -12.01
CA LEU A 339 18.57 0.11 -11.04
C LEU A 339 18.84 -0.47 -9.66
N TRP A 340 18.25 -1.62 -9.28
CA TRP A 340 18.62 -2.32 -8.05
C TRP A 340 19.82 -3.25 -8.23
N ILE A 341 19.82 -4.03 -9.30
CA ILE A 341 20.82 -5.09 -9.53
C ILE A 341 22.19 -4.50 -9.90
N ILE A 342 22.26 -3.48 -10.77
CA ILE A 342 23.53 -2.93 -11.26
C ILE A 342 24.42 -2.42 -10.10
N PRO A 343 23.92 -1.62 -9.13
CA PRO A 343 24.71 -1.21 -7.97
C PRO A 343 25.19 -2.38 -7.11
N MET A 344 24.39 -3.43 -6.95
CA MET A 344 24.75 -4.63 -6.17
C MET A 344 25.95 -5.36 -6.79
N TRP A 345 25.91 -5.60 -8.09
CA TRP A 345 27.03 -6.23 -8.81
C TRP A 345 28.26 -5.32 -8.87
N TRP A 346 28.06 -4.01 -8.99
CA TRP A 346 29.14 -3.04 -8.94
C TRP A 346 29.83 -3.04 -7.57
N HIS A 347 29.05 -3.06 -6.49
CA HIS A 347 29.55 -3.16 -5.11
C HIS A 347 30.36 -4.45 -4.92
N TRP A 348 29.78 -5.61 -5.28
CA TRP A 348 30.49 -6.90 -5.18
C TRP A 348 31.81 -6.92 -5.96
N LYS A 349 31.81 -6.39 -7.20
CA LYS A 349 33.03 -6.32 -8.04
C LYS A 349 34.10 -5.44 -7.39
N ARG A 350 33.71 -4.40 -6.66
CA ARG A 350 34.63 -3.50 -5.95
C ARG A 350 35.21 -4.15 -4.70
N GLU A 351 34.39 -4.83 -3.90
CA GLU A 351 34.86 -5.59 -2.73
C GLU A 351 35.82 -6.71 -3.15
N LYS A 352 35.51 -7.42 -4.24
CA LYS A 352 36.44 -8.40 -4.84
C LYS A 352 37.81 -7.80 -5.17
N LYS A 353 37.84 -6.59 -5.76
CA LYS A 353 39.10 -5.91 -6.06
C LYS A 353 39.88 -5.53 -4.80
N LYS A 354 39.22 -5.12 -3.72
CA LYS A 354 39.89 -4.80 -2.45
C LYS A 354 40.54 -6.03 -1.84
N ILE A 355 39.84 -7.16 -1.84
CA ILE A 355 40.33 -8.42 -1.25
C ILE A 355 41.56 -8.96 -2.00
N ASN A 356 41.59 -8.81 -3.33
CA ASN A 356 42.73 -9.25 -4.14
C ASN A 356 44.04 -8.51 -3.85
N VAL A 357 44.00 -7.37 -3.15
CA VAL A 357 45.18 -6.55 -2.81
C VAL A 357 45.67 -6.82 -1.38
N LEU A 358 44.98 -7.66 -0.61
CA LEU A 358 45.34 -7.94 0.78
C LEU A 358 46.52 -8.93 0.93
N PRO A 359 47.26 -8.88 2.05
CA PRO A 359 48.28 -9.88 2.39
C PRO A 359 47.74 -11.32 2.38
N ASP A 360 48.57 -12.31 2.02
CA ASP A 360 48.15 -13.72 1.87
C ASP A 360 47.52 -14.32 3.13
N ALA A 361 47.91 -13.86 4.32
CA ALA A 361 47.37 -14.32 5.60
C ALA A 361 45.87 -13.98 5.80
N ASP A 362 45.40 -12.85 5.27
CA ASP A 362 44.04 -12.36 5.49
C ASP A 362 43.06 -12.74 4.36
N ARG A 363 43.58 -13.15 3.19
CA ARG A 363 42.77 -13.52 2.02
C ARG A 363 41.78 -14.67 2.24
N PRO A 364 42.09 -15.79 2.92
CA PRO A 364 41.18 -16.94 2.95
C PRO A 364 39.88 -16.64 3.72
N ALA A 365 39.95 -15.91 4.84
CA ALA A 365 38.79 -15.52 5.62
C ALA A 365 37.88 -14.55 4.83
N GLN A 366 38.46 -13.55 4.16
CA GLN A 366 37.69 -12.58 3.37
C GLN A 366 37.15 -13.19 2.06
N ALA A 367 37.85 -14.15 1.46
CA ALA A 367 37.37 -14.88 0.29
C ALA A 367 36.15 -15.77 0.59
N ALA A 368 35.98 -16.25 1.83
CA ALA A 368 34.76 -16.95 2.25
C ALA A 368 33.55 -15.98 2.31
N ILE A 369 33.74 -14.80 2.89
CA ILE A 369 32.71 -13.75 2.97
C ILE A 369 32.30 -13.31 1.55
N LEU A 370 33.27 -13.04 0.67
CA LEU A 370 33.00 -12.63 -0.71
C LEU A 370 32.24 -13.70 -1.52
N ARG A 371 32.48 -14.99 -1.24
CA ARG A 371 31.74 -16.10 -1.85
C ARG A 371 30.27 -16.10 -1.39
N PHE A 372 30.04 -15.90 -0.10
CA PHE A 372 28.69 -15.76 0.44
C PHE A 372 27.98 -14.54 -0.16
N GLU A 373 28.63 -13.37 -0.18
CA GLU A 373 28.09 -12.14 -0.78
C GLU A 373 27.77 -12.32 -2.27
N LYS A 374 28.58 -13.10 -3.02
CA LYS A 374 28.31 -13.42 -4.42
C LYS A 374 26.99 -14.18 -4.56
N TRP A 375 26.83 -15.27 -3.80
CA TRP A 375 25.63 -16.10 -3.87
C TRP A 375 24.40 -15.33 -3.38
N PHE A 376 24.53 -14.55 -2.32
CA PHE A 376 23.47 -13.65 -1.87
C PHE A 376 23.06 -12.67 -2.98
N THR A 377 24.03 -12.04 -3.64
CA THR A 377 23.78 -11.10 -4.76
C THR A 377 23.09 -11.80 -5.94
N VAL A 378 23.52 -13.02 -6.28
CA VAL A 378 22.89 -13.84 -7.34
C VAL A 378 21.45 -14.18 -6.98
N SER A 379 21.22 -14.77 -5.80
CA SER A 379 19.89 -15.18 -5.35
C SER A 379 18.94 -13.98 -5.27
N LEU A 380 19.38 -12.86 -4.72
CA LEU A 380 18.57 -11.65 -4.63
C LEU A 380 18.29 -11.04 -6.02
N SER A 381 19.27 -11.06 -6.95
CA SER A 381 19.05 -10.62 -8.33
C SER A 381 17.99 -11.44 -9.04
N VAL A 382 18.06 -12.77 -8.92
CA VAL A 382 17.08 -13.70 -9.52
C VAL A 382 15.70 -13.50 -8.89
N LEU A 383 15.63 -13.38 -7.56
CA LEU A 383 14.38 -13.13 -6.85
C LEU A 383 13.72 -11.83 -7.30
N LEU A 384 14.47 -10.72 -7.36
CA LEU A 384 13.94 -9.43 -7.79
C LEU A 384 13.47 -9.46 -9.25
N ALA A 385 14.22 -10.10 -10.15
CA ALA A 385 13.82 -10.25 -11.54
C ALA A 385 12.56 -11.10 -11.68
N LEU A 386 12.51 -12.29 -11.09
CA LEU A 386 11.33 -13.15 -11.15
C LEU A 386 10.10 -12.47 -10.56
N LEU A 387 10.23 -11.83 -9.39
CA LEU A 387 9.11 -11.24 -8.70
C LEU A 387 8.55 -10.02 -9.44
N PHE A 388 9.39 -9.05 -9.80
CA PHE A 388 8.95 -7.78 -10.36
C PHE A 388 8.78 -7.79 -11.87
N ILE A 389 9.46 -8.66 -12.63
CA ILE A 389 9.30 -8.73 -14.10
C ILE A 389 8.26 -9.79 -14.48
N GLN A 390 8.20 -10.91 -13.77
CA GLN A 390 7.35 -12.04 -14.15
C GLN A 390 6.13 -12.19 -13.24
N VAL A 391 6.31 -12.53 -11.97
CA VAL A 391 5.24 -12.99 -11.07
C VAL A 391 4.16 -11.92 -10.85
N ILE A 392 4.55 -10.71 -10.42
CA ILE A 392 3.58 -9.66 -10.08
C ILE A 392 2.83 -9.16 -11.33
N PRO A 393 3.51 -8.82 -12.45
CA PRO A 393 2.80 -8.36 -13.64
C PRO A 393 1.89 -9.42 -14.24
N HIS A 394 2.32 -10.69 -14.31
CA HIS A 394 1.48 -11.76 -14.85
C HIS A 394 0.27 -12.01 -13.96
N TRP A 395 0.45 -12.03 -12.64
CA TRP A 395 -0.66 -12.13 -11.70
C TRP A 395 -1.66 -10.99 -11.92
N PHE A 396 -1.21 -9.74 -12.00
CA PHE A 396 -2.10 -8.61 -12.20
C PHE A 396 -2.81 -8.64 -13.56
N LEU A 397 -2.07 -8.83 -14.65
CA LEU A 397 -2.63 -8.87 -16.00
C LEU A 397 -3.60 -10.04 -16.19
N SER A 398 -3.34 -11.19 -15.56
CA SER A 398 -4.28 -12.31 -15.62
C SER A 398 -5.59 -11.97 -14.93
N HIS A 399 -5.55 -11.33 -13.75
CA HIS A 399 -6.77 -10.93 -13.03
C HIS A 399 -7.52 -9.80 -13.77
N LYS A 400 -6.80 -8.85 -14.37
CA LYS A 400 -7.43 -7.76 -15.14
C LYS A 400 -8.05 -8.20 -16.44
N ALA A 401 -7.40 -9.07 -17.21
CA ALA A 401 -7.98 -9.57 -18.46
C ALA A 401 -9.36 -10.23 -18.24
N LEU A 402 -9.52 -10.91 -17.10
CA LEU A 402 -10.78 -11.53 -16.69
C LEU A 402 -11.83 -10.50 -16.27
N GLU A 403 -11.44 -9.45 -15.55
CA GLU A 403 -12.36 -8.35 -15.24
C GLU A 403 -12.79 -7.61 -16.52
N THR A 404 -11.87 -7.37 -17.47
CA THR A 404 -12.15 -6.65 -18.71
C THR A 404 -12.98 -7.48 -19.71
N GLU A 405 -12.77 -8.79 -19.82
CA GLU A 405 -13.67 -9.66 -20.61
C GLU A 405 -15.10 -9.66 -20.06
N ILE A 406 -15.28 -9.50 -18.73
CA ILE A 406 -16.58 -9.35 -18.09
C ILE A 406 -17.13 -7.92 -18.31
N GLU A 407 -16.29 -6.88 -18.18
CA GLU A 407 -16.67 -5.45 -18.20
C GLU A 407 -16.93 -4.90 -19.63
N GLU A 408 -16.21 -5.34 -20.67
CA GLU A 408 -16.46 -4.94 -22.07
C GLU A 408 -17.81 -5.43 -22.63
N SER A 409 -18.46 -6.38 -21.96
CA SER A 409 -19.73 -6.98 -22.38
C SER A 409 -20.95 -6.44 -21.65
N VAL A 410 -20.80 -5.46 -20.75
CA VAL A 410 -21.84 -5.01 -19.82
C VAL A 410 -21.82 -3.47 -19.72
N PRO A 411 -22.98 -2.79 -19.68
CA PRO A 411 -23.03 -1.34 -19.44
C PRO A 411 -22.31 -0.94 -18.14
N ALA A 412 -21.67 0.21 -18.12
CA ALA A 412 -20.97 0.70 -16.93
C ALA A 412 -21.97 1.07 -15.82
N VAL A 413 -22.06 0.21 -14.78
CA VAL A 413 -22.94 0.40 -13.63
C VAL A 413 -22.12 0.65 -12.36
N ALA A 414 -22.38 1.77 -11.70
CA ALA A 414 -21.80 2.08 -10.40
C ALA A 414 -22.70 1.54 -9.27
N MET A 415 -22.21 0.55 -8.50
CA MET A 415 -22.90 0.06 -7.30
C MET A 415 -22.21 0.54 -6.03
N LEU A 416 -22.98 1.12 -5.10
CA LEU A 416 -22.51 1.63 -3.81
C LEU A 416 -23.17 0.89 -2.65
N LEU A 417 -22.40 0.53 -1.62
CA LEU A 417 -22.89 -0.12 -0.41
C LEU A 417 -22.85 0.82 0.80
N PHE A 418 -23.99 1.02 1.44
CA PHE A 418 -24.12 1.65 2.76
C PHE A 418 -24.52 0.62 3.82
N LYS A 419 -24.04 0.81 5.04
CA LYS A 419 -24.23 -0.11 6.15
C LYS A 419 -24.81 0.63 7.35
N THR A 420 -25.85 0.07 7.95
CA THR A 420 -26.44 0.58 9.20
C THR A 420 -26.52 -0.57 10.20
N PRO A 421 -25.76 -0.55 11.32
CA PRO A 421 -24.75 0.46 11.67
C PRO A 421 -23.55 0.42 10.72
N SER A 422 -22.78 1.51 10.67
CA SER A 422 -21.60 1.63 9.79
C SER A 422 -20.48 0.64 10.12
N SER A 423 -20.46 0.15 11.36
CA SER A 423 -19.57 -0.89 11.87
C SER A 423 -20.37 -2.02 12.53
N PRO A 424 -20.84 -3.01 11.75
CA PRO A 424 -21.60 -4.14 12.26
C PRO A 424 -20.83 -4.97 13.29
N ARG A 425 -21.56 -5.53 14.27
CA ARG A 425 -21.03 -6.49 15.24
C ARG A 425 -21.63 -7.88 15.02
N PRO A 426 -20.97 -8.94 15.52
CA PRO A 426 -21.55 -10.27 15.51
C PRO A 426 -22.91 -10.30 16.19
N GLU A 427 -23.82 -11.11 15.65
CA GLU A 427 -25.20 -11.33 16.09
C GLU A 427 -26.11 -10.07 16.05
N GLU A 428 -25.57 -8.94 15.60
CA GLU A 428 -26.32 -7.71 15.39
C GLU A 428 -26.82 -7.66 13.94
N THR A 429 -28.11 -7.39 13.77
CA THR A 429 -28.69 -7.18 12.44
C THR A 429 -28.16 -5.87 11.85
N ALA A 430 -27.51 -5.96 10.70
CA ALA A 430 -27.15 -4.80 9.89
C ALA A 430 -28.03 -4.72 8.64
N THR A 431 -28.40 -3.50 8.27
CA THR A 431 -29.01 -3.20 6.97
C THR A 431 -27.89 -2.87 5.98
N LEU A 432 -27.85 -3.60 4.87
CA LEU A 432 -26.99 -3.35 3.73
C LEU A 432 -27.84 -2.72 2.63
N THR A 433 -27.55 -1.47 2.29
CA THR A 433 -28.28 -0.71 1.26
C THR A 433 -27.39 -0.52 0.03
N PHE A 434 -27.87 -0.98 -1.12
CA PHE A 434 -27.21 -0.92 -2.41
C PHE A 434 -27.86 0.18 -3.26
N TYR A 435 -27.06 1.14 -3.71
CA TYR A 435 -27.48 2.13 -4.71
C TYR A 435 -26.84 1.77 -6.04
N LEU A 436 -27.67 1.58 -7.07
CA LEU A 436 -27.24 1.29 -8.43
C LEU A 436 -27.35 2.59 -9.24
N LYS A 437 -26.29 2.96 -9.94
CA LYS A 437 -26.19 4.22 -10.67
C LYS A 437 -25.61 4.05 -12.07
N ASP A 438 -26.02 4.91 -12.98
CA ASP A 438 -25.41 5.08 -14.30
C ASP A 438 -24.08 5.89 -14.23
N ASP A 439 -23.46 6.09 -15.39
CA ASP A 439 -22.22 6.86 -15.54
C ASP A 439 -22.36 8.35 -15.17
N ASP A 440 -23.57 8.91 -15.29
CA ASP A 440 -23.89 10.30 -14.94
C ASP A 440 -24.22 10.46 -13.44
N GLY A 441 -24.32 9.36 -12.70
CA GLY A 441 -24.57 9.30 -11.27
C GLY A 441 -26.05 9.30 -10.87
N ASN A 442 -26.96 9.15 -11.83
CA ASN A 442 -28.41 9.00 -11.63
C ASN A 442 -28.74 7.56 -11.20
N PRO A 443 -29.92 7.31 -10.58
CA PRO A 443 -30.41 5.96 -10.33
C PRO A 443 -30.46 5.13 -11.61
N LEU A 444 -30.02 3.87 -11.54
CA LEU A 444 -30.02 2.97 -12.69
C LEU A 444 -31.45 2.58 -13.08
N GLU A 445 -31.79 2.76 -14.35
CA GLU A 445 -33.07 2.35 -14.93
C GLU A 445 -32.97 0.96 -15.60
N ASP A 446 -34.07 0.44 -16.16
CA ASP A 446 -34.13 -0.82 -16.92
C ASP A 446 -33.53 -2.05 -16.20
N LEU A 447 -33.74 -2.13 -14.89
CA LEU A 447 -33.50 -3.33 -14.09
C LEU A 447 -34.55 -4.40 -14.41
N GLN A 448 -34.09 -5.62 -14.63
CA GLN A 448 -34.94 -6.75 -15.00
C GLN A 448 -34.92 -7.82 -13.90
N ILE A 449 -36.04 -8.54 -13.80
CA ILE A 449 -36.15 -9.70 -12.92
C ILE A 449 -35.40 -10.86 -13.55
N GLU A 450 -34.41 -11.38 -12.84
CA GLU A 450 -33.69 -12.60 -13.17
C GLU A 450 -33.93 -13.58 -12.01
N HIS A 451 -34.20 -14.86 -12.32
CA HIS A 451 -34.43 -15.87 -11.28
C HIS A 451 -35.48 -15.45 -10.23
N GLU A 452 -36.60 -14.87 -10.70
CA GLU A 452 -37.73 -14.39 -9.91
C GLU A 452 -37.42 -13.25 -8.92
N ARG A 453 -36.24 -12.63 -8.97
CA ARG A 453 -35.85 -11.53 -8.07
C ARG A 453 -35.22 -10.38 -8.85
N ILE A 454 -35.34 -9.16 -8.33
CA ILE A 454 -34.72 -7.98 -8.95
C ILE A 454 -33.22 -7.90 -8.67
N LEU A 455 -32.77 -8.49 -7.55
CA LEU A 455 -31.40 -8.39 -7.07
C LEU A 455 -31.07 -9.60 -6.19
N HIS A 456 -29.88 -10.16 -6.39
CA HIS A 456 -29.31 -11.23 -5.57
C HIS A 456 -28.12 -10.72 -4.76
N ALA A 457 -28.24 -10.73 -3.44
CA ALA A 457 -27.17 -10.40 -2.51
C ALA A 457 -26.62 -11.69 -1.87
N VAL A 458 -25.38 -12.05 -2.20
CA VAL A 458 -24.68 -13.22 -1.65
C VAL A 458 -23.65 -12.78 -0.63
N ILE A 459 -23.74 -13.29 0.59
CA ILE A 459 -22.85 -12.97 1.70
C ILE A 459 -22.07 -14.22 2.10
N VAL A 460 -20.73 -14.14 2.12
CA VAL A 460 -19.84 -15.26 2.43
C VAL A 460 -18.77 -14.82 3.42
N HIS A 461 -18.57 -15.56 4.51
CA HIS A 461 -17.47 -15.29 5.44
C HIS A 461 -16.11 -15.73 4.87
N GLU A 462 -15.02 -15.06 5.21
CA GLU A 462 -13.66 -15.28 4.68
C GLU A 462 -13.07 -16.68 4.92
N ASP A 463 -13.67 -17.49 5.78
CA ASP A 463 -13.31 -18.90 6.00
C ASP A 463 -14.34 -19.90 5.45
N PHE A 464 -15.34 -19.41 4.71
CA PHE A 464 -16.42 -20.19 4.09
C PHE A 464 -17.38 -20.89 5.05
N SER A 465 -17.35 -20.61 6.36
CA SER A 465 -18.28 -21.23 7.31
C SER A 465 -19.70 -20.66 7.26
N THR A 466 -19.89 -19.55 6.55
CA THR A 466 -21.15 -18.81 6.51
C THR A 466 -21.47 -18.43 5.08
N PHE A 467 -22.72 -18.65 4.70
CA PHE A 467 -23.30 -18.31 3.41
C PHE A 467 -24.71 -17.76 3.63
N ALA A 468 -25.07 -16.70 2.93
CA ALA A 468 -26.44 -16.23 2.81
C ALA A 468 -26.71 -15.79 1.37
N HIS A 469 -27.90 -16.10 0.88
CA HIS A 469 -28.42 -15.68 -0.42
C HIS A 469 -29.72 -14.94 -0.15
N LEU A 470 -29.70 -13.62 -0.31
CA LEU A 470 -30.73 -12.70 0.17
C LEU A 470 -31.25 -11.85 -0.98
N HIS A 471 -32.52 -11.47 -0.90
CA HIS A 471 -33.18 -10.61 -1.87
C HIS A 471 -33.91 -9.48 -1.15
N PRO A 472 -34.00 -8.28 -1.74
CA PRO A 472 -34.79 -7.18 -1.17
C PRO A 472 -36.24 -7.58 -0.83
N GLU A 473 -36.84 -8.41 -1.67
CA GLU A 473 -38.19 -8.94 -1.55
C GLU A 473 -38.41 -9.78 -0.29
N ASP A 474 -37.34 -10.33 0.30
CA ASP A 474 -37.40 -11.09 1.55
C ASP A 474 -37.68 -10.17 2.76
N PHE A 475 -37.48 -8.86 2.62
CA PHE A 475 -37.58 -7.87 3.71
C PHE A 475 -38.67 -6.81 3.50
N GLY A 476 -39.34 -6.81 2.35
CA GLY A 476 -40.41 -5.86 2.04
C GLY A 476 -40.76 -5.83 0.55
N LEU A 477 -41.79 -5.08 0.19
CA LEU A 477 -42.18 -4.91 -1.21
C LEU A 477 -41.18 -4.00 -1.93
N VAL A 478 -40.71 -4.46 -3.09
CA VAL A 478 -40.03 -3.60 -4.07
C VAL A 478 -41.11 -2.74 -4.74
N THR A 479 -41.18 -1.47 -4.36
CA THR A 479 -42.18 -0.52 -4.89
C THR A 479 -41.63 0.24 -6.10
N ASP A 480 -42.50 0.87 -6.89
CA ASP A 480 -42.09 1.76 -7.99
C ASP A 480 -41.11 2.85 -7.53
N ARG A 481 -41.23 3.29 -6.27
CA ARG A 481 -40.28 4.23 -5.67
C ARG A 481 -38.89 3.62 -5.45
N VAL A 482 -38.81 2.37 -4.98
CA VAL A 482 -37.54 1.66 -4.77
C VAL A 482 -36.83 1.45 -6.12
N LEU A 483 -37.60 1.11 -7.16
CA LEU A 483 -37.09 0.98 -8.54
C LEU A 483 -36.61 2.33 -9.09
N ALA A 484 -37.41 3.40 -8.95
CA ALA A 484 -37.04 4.74 -9.40
C ALA A 484 -35.84 5.34 -8.64
N GLU A 485 -35.63 4.97 -7.38
CA GLU A 485 -34.46 5.36 -6.58
C GLU A 485 -33.27 4.40 -6.77
N ALA A 486 -33.47 3.26 -7.45
CA ALA A 486 -32.52 2.15 -7.60
C ALA A 486 -31.78 1.80 -6.30
N SER A 487 -32.54 1.79 -5.19
CA SER A 487 -32.02 1.72 -3.82
C SER A 487 -32.58 0.49 -3.09
N PHE A 488 -31.82 -0.60 -3.10
CA PHE A 488 -32.26 -1.90 -2.58
C PHE A 488 -31.63 -2.18 -1.21
N SER A 489 -32.36 -2.82 -0.29
CA SER A 489 -31.83 -3.14 1.03
C SER A 489 -32.08 -4.58 1.43
N VAL A 490 -31.09 -5.19 2.06
CA VAL A 490 -31.20 -6.50 2.73
C VAL A 490 -30.77 -6.38 4.18
N ASN A 491 -31.38 -7.18 5.06
CA ASN A 491 -30.99 -7.23 6.47
C ASN A 491 -30.28 -8.55 6.78
N TYR A 492 -29.15 -8.48 7.47
CA TYR A 492 -28.40 -9.67 7.83
C TYR A 492 -27.80 -9.56 9.23
N ALA A 493 -28.02 -10.59 10.05
CA ALA A 493 -27.36 -10.74 11.33
C ALA A 493 -26.10 -11.59 11.13
N PHE A 494 -24.93 -10.95 11.17
CA PHE A 494 -23.67 -11.64 10.93
C PHE A 494 -23.35 -12.58 12.09
N PRO A 495 -23.23 -13.91 11.88
CA PRO A 495 -23.17 -14.87 12.99
C PRO A 495 -21.87 -14.78 13.80
N LYS A 496 -20.80 -14.23 13.22
CA LYS A 496 -19.48 -14.15 13.88
C LYS A 496 -18.64 -13.00 13.37
N GLU A 497 -17.56 -12.72 14.08
CA GLU A 497 -16.56 -11.71 13.68
C GLU A 497 -15.70 -12.18 12.51
N GLY A 498 -15.18 -11.22 11.75
CA GLY A 498 -14.33 -11.44 10.58
C GLY A 498 -14.78 -10.65 9.36
N ARG A 499 -14.14 -10.92 8.23
CA ARG A 499 -14.49 -10.31 6.94
C ARG A 499 -15.51 -11.14 6.18
N TYR A 500 -16.47 -10.46 5.58
CA TYR A 500 -17.45 -11.04 4.68
C TYR A 500 -17.30 -10.44 3.28
N LEU A 501 -17.32 -11.31 2.27
CA LEU A 501 -17.57 -10.94 0.88
C LEU A 501 -19.09 -10.75 0.72
N VAL A 502 -19.50 -9.62 0.17
CA VAL A 502 -20.88 -9.34 -0.22
C VAL A 502 -20.90 -9.10 -1.73
N SER A 503 -21.46 -10.04 -2.48
CA SER A 503 -21.62 -9.93 -3.93
C SER A 503 -23.06 -9.56 -4.25
N VAL A 504 -23.26 -8.61 -5.16
CA VAL A 504 -24.55 -8.12 -5.62
C VAL A 504 -24.65 -8.41 -7.11
N ASN A 505 -25.71 -9.09 -7.53
CA ASN A 505 -25.98 -9.39 -8.94
C ASN A 505 -27.35 -8.84 -9.33
N VAL A 506 -27.41 -8.19 -10.48
CA VAL A 506 -28.63 -7.66 -11.10
C VAL A 506 -28.60 -7.90 -12.59
N LEU A 507 -29.76 -7.93 -13.24
CA LEU A 507 -29.88 -7.93 -14.68
C LEU A 507 -30.22 -6.52 -15.16
N HIS A 508 -29.36 -5.94 -16.01
CA HIS A 508 -29.54 -4.60 -16.56
C HIS A 508 -29.32 -4.64 -18.07
N GLU A 509 -30.28 -4.14 -18.86
CA GLU A 509 -30.23 -4.21 -20.34
C GLU A 509 -30.00 -5.64 -20.92
N ASN A 510 -30.47 -6.69 -20.24
CA ASN A 510 -30.22 -8.11 -20.54
C ASN A 510 -28.77 -8.57 -20.31
N HIS A 511 -27.98 -7.78 -19.60
CA HIS A 511 -26.62 -8.12 -19.18
C HIS A 511 -26.58 -8.34 -17.67
N GLY A 512 -26.02 -9.48 -17.25
CA GLY A 512 -25.78 -9.77 -15.83
C GLY A 512 -24.66 -8.88 -15.31
N VAL A 513 -24.97 -8.04 -14.32
CA VAL A 513 -24.03 -7.13 -13.68
C VAL A 513 -23.74 -7.59 -12.26
N SER A 514 -22.46 -7.73 -11.92
CA SER A 514 -22.04 -8.14 -10.58
C SER A 514 -21.08 -7.16 -9.93
N LYS A 515 -21.24 -6.88 -8.63
CA LYS A 515 -20.27 -6.12 -7.83
C LYS A 515 -20.02 -6.78 -6.48
N GLN A 516 -18.74 -6.88 -6.14
CA GLN A 516 -18.28 -7.38 -4.84
C GLN A 516 -17.92 -6.22 -3.90
N PHE A 517 -18.24 -6.41 -2.62
CA PHE A 517 -17.88 -5.54 -1.51
C PHE A 517 -17.31 -6.37 -0.37
N PHE A 518 -16.47 -5.75 0.47
CA PHE A 518 -16.02 -6.36 1.73
C PHE A 518 -16.66 -5.66 2.93
N VAL A 519 -17.22 -6.46 3.83
CA VAL A 519 -17.80 -6.01 5.11
C VAL A 519 -17.01 -6.62 6.25
N ASP A 520 -16.29 -5.79 7.00
CA ASP A 520 -15.64 -6.20 8.25
C ASP A 520 -16.67 -6.12 9.41
N VAL A 521 -16.77 -7.21 10.18
CA VAL A 521 -17.69 -7.35 11.33
C VAL A 521 -16.86 -7.63 12.57
N GLY A 522 -16.95 -6.78 13.59
CA GLY A 522 -16.17 -6.95 14.82
C GLY A 522 -14.65 -6.90 14.60
N ALA A 523 -13.90 -7.75 15.32
CA ALA A 523 -12.45 -7.84 15.19
C ALA A 523 -12.06 -8.79 14.05
N ARG A 524 -10.90 -8.53 13.42
CA ARG A 524 -10.40 -9.36 12.32
C ARG A 524 -9.37 -10.35 12.81
N GLY A 525 -9.65 -11.64 12.61
CA GLY A 525 -8.70 -12.73 12.82
C GLY A 525 -7.80 -12.97 11.60
N THR A 526 -6.88 -13.93 11.71
CA THR A 526 -6.24 -14.50 10.51
C THR A 526 -7.16 -15.59 9.97
N PRO A 527 -7.73 -15.44 8.76
CA PRO A 527 -8.65 -16.43 8.22
C PRO A 527 -7.94 -17.76 8.00
N THR A 528 -8.55 -18.84 8.46
CA THR A 528 -8.09 -20.20 8.18
C THR A 528 -9.30 -21.04 7.79
N PHE A 529 -9.38 -21.44 6.53
CA PHE A 529 -10.30 -22.48 6.10
C PHE A 529 -9.57 -23.83 6.05
N ARG A 530 -10.31 -24.92 6.27
CA ARG A 530 -9.77 -26.28 6.11
C ARG A 530 -10.08 -26.77 4.69
N LYS A 531 -9.04 -27.10 3.93
CA LYS A 531 -9.20 -27.73 2.60
C LYS A 531 -9.92 -29.07 2.75
N ASP A 532 -11.12 -29.18 2.16
CA ASP A 532 -11.94 -30.39 2.15
C ASP A 532 -12.43 -30.70 0.72
N LEU A 533 -11.69 -31.58 0.03
CA LEU A 533 -11.99 -32.03 -1.32
C LEU A 533 -12.88 -33.30 -1.36
N SER A 534 -13.57 -33.63 -0.27
CA SER A 534 -14.51 -34.75 -0.30
C SER A 534 -15.63 -34.49 -1.32
N ARG A 535 -16.07 -35.57 -1.96
CA ARG A 535 -17.02 -35.55 -3.08
C ARG A 535 -18.39 -36.09 -2.70
N VAL A 536 -18.51 -36.67 -1.51
CA VAL A 536 -19.77 -37.15 -0.96
C VAL A 536 -19.91 -36.54 0.43
N LYS A 537 -21.00 -35.79 0.63
CA LYS A 537 -21.29 -35.08 1.88
C LYS A 537 -22.77 -35.14 2.18
N GLU A 538 -23.12 -34.88 3.43
CA GLU A 538 -24.51 -34.87 3.89
C GLU A 538 -24.95 -33.42 4.20
N PHE A 539 -26.11 -33.02 3.66
CA PHE A 539 -26.68 -31.69 3.84
C PHE A 539 -28.18 -31.82 4.08
N GLY A 540 -28.68 -31.36 5.23
CA GLY A 540 -30.13 -31.41 5.53
C GLY A 540 -30.75 -32.83 5.43
N GLY A 541 -29.98 -33.87 5.73
CA GLY A 541 -30.42 -35.27 5.59
C GLY A 541 -30.42 -35.83 4.16
N TYR A 542 -29.81 -35.10 3.20
CA TYR A 542 -29.56 -35.58 1.85
C TYR A 542 -28.08 -35.92 1.69
N GLN A 543 -27.78 -37.08 1.09
CA GLN A 543 -26.44 -37.39 0.62
C GLN A 543 -26.26 -36.80 -0.78
N VAL A 544 -25.27 -35.94 -0.94
CA VAL A 544 -24.99 -35.25 -2.21
C VAL A 544 -23.62 -35.70 -2.72
N LEU A 545 -23.62 -36.24 -3.94
CA LEU A 545 -22.41 -36.64 -4.64
C LEU A 545 -22.05 -35.58 -5.68
N PHE A 546 -20.90 -34.94 -5.50
CA PHE A 546 -20.31 -33.95 -6.40
C PHE A 546 -19.28 -34.61 -7.33
N ARG A 547 -19.49 -34.53 -8.64
CA ARG A 547 -18.62 -35.11 -9.67
C ARG A 547 -18.05 -34.01 -10.56
N PRO A 548 -16.75 -33.68 -10.45
CA PRO A 548 -16.07 -32.91 -11.49
C PRO A 548 -15.77 -33.80 -12.71
N PRO A 549 -15.32 -33.23 -13.85
CA PRO A 549 -14.87 -34.00 -15.01
C PRO A 549 -13.75 -34.98 -14.64
N PRO A 550 -13.67 -36.16 -15.29
CA PRO A 550 -12.58 -37.13 -15.04
C PRO A 550 -11.17 -36.57 -15.29
N ALA A 551 -11.03 -35.62 -16.21
CA ALA A 551 -9.76 -34.95 -16.51
C ALA A 551 -9.34 -33.90 -15.44
N GLY A 552 -10.20 -33.64 -14.45
CA GLY A 552 -10.04 -32.55 -13.49
C GLY A 552 -10.59 -31.23 -14.01
N LEU A 553 -10.56 -30.21 -13.16
CA LEU A 553 -10.95 -28.84 -13.50
C LEU A 553 -9.71 -28.04 -13.88
N ARG A 554 -9.79 -27.29 -14.98
CA ARG A 554 -8.71 -26.44 -15.48
C ARG A 554 -9.22 -25.02 -15.71
N SER A 555 -8.35 -24.05 -15.45
CA SER A 555 -8.67 -22.64 -15.67
C SER A 555 -8.84 -22.34 -17.16
N ARG A 556 -9.79 -21.47 -17.51
CA ARG A 556 -10.12 -21.00 -18.88
C ARG A 556 -10.70 -22.08 -19.80
N GLU A 557 -11.10 -23.21 -19.23
CA GLU A 557 -11.78 -24.30 -19.92
C GLU A 557 -13.19 -24.43 -19.35
N SER A 558 -14.20 -24.51 -20.21
CA SER A 558 -15.57 -24.79 -19.77
C SER A 558 -15.65 -26.24 -19.30
N ALA A 559 -16.19 -26.43 -18.10
CA ALA A 559 -16.28 -27.72 -17.44
C ALA A 559 -17.69 -27.96 -16.90
N SER A 560 -18.21 -29.17 -17.15
CA SER A 560 -19.43 -29.66 -16.51
C SER A 560 -19.14 -30.20 -15.12
N ILE A 561 -19.95 -29.79 -14.14
CA ILE A 561 -19.97 -30.37 -12.80
C ILE A 561 -21.33 -30.99 -12.53
N TRP A 562 -21.36 -32.18 -11.96
CA TRP A 562 -22.61 -32.91 -11.71
C TRP A 562 -22.86 -33.12 -10.22
N TYR A 563 -24.11 -32.94 -9.85
CA TYR A 563 -24.64 -33.26 -8.53
C TYR A 563 -25.56 -34.46 -8.66
N ARG A 564 -25.48 -35.39 -7.72
CA ARG A 564 -26.49 -36.45 -7.55
C ARG A 564 -27.01 -36.41 -6.12
N ILE A 565 -28.32 -36.25 -5.99
CA ILE A 565 -29.00 -36.04 -4.70
C ILE A 565 -29.73 -37.31 -4.31
N GLU A 566 -29.38 -37.85 -3.15
CA GLU A 566 -29.96 -39.07 -2.61
C GLU A 566 -30.50 -38.85 -1.18
N LYS A 567 -31.58 -39.55 -0.84
CA LYS A 567 -32.14 -39.63 0.51
C LYS A 567 -32.43 -41.09 0.83
N ASP A 568 -31.97 -41.54 2.00
CA ASP A 568 -32.10 -42.95 2.44
C ASP A 568 -31.56 -43.97 1.40
N GLY A 569 -30.48 -43.60 0.70
CA GLY A 569 -29.85 -44.42 -0.34
C GLY A 569 -30.62 -44.52 -1.66
N LYS A 570 -31.63 -43.67 -1.88
CA LYS A 570 -32.40 -43.60 -3.12
C LYS A 570 -32.25 -42.22 -3.77
N GLY A 571 -32.11 -42.19 -5.09
CA GLY A 571 -32.11 -40.96 -5.87
C GLY A 571 -33.42 -40.19 -5.68
N VAL A 572 -33.31 -38.89 -5.40
CA VAL A 572 -34.46 -37.98 -5.26
C VAL A 572 -34.96 -37.58 -6.64
N SER A 573 -36.24 -37.78 -6.94
CA SER A 573 -36.82 -37.47 -8.26
C SER A 573 -37.96 -36.45 -8.20
N ASP A 574 -38.18 -35.84 -7.04
CA ASP A 574 -39.23 -34.87 -6.75
C ASP A 574 -38.69 -33.49 -6.34
N LEU A 575 -37.51 -33.13 -6.86
CA LEU A 575 -36.93 -31.81 -6.72
C LEU A 575 -37.80 -30.75 -7.43
N GLU A 576 -37.72 -29.53 -6.92
CA GLU A 576 -38.44 -28.35 -7.40
C GLU A 576 -37.43 -27.26 -7.73
N GLU A 577 -37.83 -26.34 -8.61
CA GLU A 577 -37.04 -25.14 -8.84
C GLU A 577 -36.94 -24.30 -7.56
N TYR A 578 -35.76 -23.72 -7.36
CA TYR A 578 -35.54 -22.68 -6.38
C TYR A 578 -35.25 -21.40 -7.15
N LEU A 579 -36.07 -20.37 -7.00
CA LEU A 579 -35.89 -19.08 -7.69
C LEU A 579 -35.74 -19.27 -9.21
N GLY A 580 -36.69 -19.99 -9.82
CA GLY A 580 -36.72 -20.23 -11.27
C GLY A 580 -35.54 -21.01 -11.86
N ALA A 581 -34.79 -21.77 -11.06
CA ALA A 581 -33.73 -22.66 -11.56
C ALA A 581 -33.67 -23.99 -10.79
N PRO A 582 -33.23 -25.09 -11.43
CA PRO A 582 -33.02 -26.38 -10.77
C PRO A 582 -32.05 -26.32 -9.58
N MET A 583 -31.03 -25.47 -9.66
CA MET A 583 -30.06 -25.24 -8.60
C MET A 583 -29.40 -23.87 -8.78
N HIS A 584 -29.15 -23.14 -7.70
CA HIS A 584 -28.34 -21.92 -7.70
C HIS A 584 -26.94 -22.22 -7.20
N LEU A 585 -25.90 -21.66 -7.82
CA LEU A 585 -24.51 -21.87 -7.48
C LEU A 585 -23.78 -20.55 -7.28
N ALA A 586 -23.12 -20.40 -6.14
CA ALA A 586 -22.18 -19.32 -5.86
C ALA A 586 -20.77 -19.90 -5.73
N ILE A 587 -19.87 -19.50 -6.63
CA ILE A 587 -18.51 -20.03 -6.73
C ILE A 587 -17.52 -18.92 -6.37
N ILE A 588 -16.72 -19.15 -5.32
CA ILE A 588 -15.84 -18.14 -4.74
C ILE A 588 -14.41 -18.67 -4.69
N SER A 589 -13.43 -17.88 -5.14
CA SER A 589 -12.02 -18.24 -4.98
C SER A 589 -11.59 -18.19 -3.51
N ALA A 590 -10.64 -19.03 -3.11
CA ALA A 590 -10.14 -19.10 -1.73
C ALA A 590 -9.57 -17.76 -1.20
N ASP A 591 -9.14 -16.87 -2.09
CA ASP A 591 -8.64 -15.54 -1.76
C ASP A 591 -9.69 -14.42 -1.89
N LEU A 592 -10.97 -14.79 -2.13
CA LEU A 592 -12.13 -13.93 -2.28
C LEU A 592 -12.04 -12.90 -3.42
N SER A 593 -11.10 -13.08 -4.35
CA SER A 593 -10.91 -12.18 -5.49
C SER A 593 -11.90 -12.43 -6.64
N TYR A 594 -12.51 -13.61 -6.68
CA TYR A 594 -13.45 -14.00 -7.72
C TYR A 594 -14.73 -14.57 -7.11
N PHE A 595 -15.84 -14.17 -7.72
CA PHE A 595 -17.18 -14.64 -7.45
C PHE A 595 -17.88 -14.88 -8.79
N LEU A 596 -18.56 -16.01 -8.91
CA LEU A 596 -19.45 -16.33 -10.01
C LEU A 596 -20.78 -16.80 -9.44
N HIS A 597 -21.86 -16.18 -9.89
CA HIS A 597 -23.21 -16.68 -9.69
C HIS A 597 -23.67 -17.37 -10.97
N THR A 598 -24.11 -18.61 -10.86
CA THR A 598 -24.58 -19.41 -12.00
C THR A 598 -25.64 -20.39 -11.53
N HIS A 599 -26.24 -21.11 -12.46
CA HIS A 599 -27.33 -22.03 -12.19
C HIS A 599 -27.02 -23.43 -12.73
N GLY A 600 -27.65 -24.42 -12.11
CA GLY A 600 -27.70 -25.77 -12.61
C GLY A 600 -28.87 -25.96 -13.58
N GLU A 601 -28.75 -26.95 -14.42
CA GLU A 601 -29.72 -27.33 -15.43
C GLU A 601 -29.96 -28.84 -15.41
N ILE A 602 -31.03 -29.27 -16.09
CA ILE A 602 -31.37 -30.66 -16.22
C ILE A 602 -31.30 -31.10 -17.69
N HIS A 603 -30.83 -32.31 -17.90
CA HIS A 603 -30.83 -32.97 -19.19
C HIS A 603 -32.01 -33.95 -19.25
N ASP A 604 -32.89 -33.81 -20.26
CA ASP A 604 -33.98 -34.76 -20.47
C ASP A 604 -33.42 -36.09 -21.02
N PRO A 605 -33.58 -37.22 -20.31
CA PRO A 605 -33.08 -38.51 -20.78
C PRO A 605 -33.69 -38.96 -22.11
N GLN A 606 -34.89 -38.48 -22.47
CA GLN A 606 -35.62 -38.92 -23.66
C GLN A 606 -35.23 -38.16 -24.94
N THR A 607 -34.78 -36.91 -24.83
CA THR A 607 -34.45 -36.06 -26.00
C THR A 607 -32.98 -35.68 -26.08
N ARG A 608 -32.18 -35.93 -25.03
CA ARG A 608 -30.78 -35.46 -24.90
C ARG A 608 -30.63 -33.93 -25.08
N ALA A 609 -31.72 -33.18 -24.98
CA ALA A 609 -31.71 -31.73 -25.03
C ALA A 609 -31.52 -31.18 -23.61
N GLU A 610 -30.68 -30.15 -23.49
CA GLU A 610 -30.64 -29.27 -22.32
C GLU A 610 -32.02 -28.64 -22.15
N LYS A 611 -32.63 -28.82 -20.97
CA LYS A 611 -33.83 -28.09 -20.58
C LYS A 611 -33.41 -27.04 -19.55
N HIS A 612 -33.25 -25.80 -20.02
CA HIS A 612 -33.05 -24.64 -19.15
C HIS A 612 -34.36 -24.19 -18.48
N THR A 613 -35.52 -24.70 -18.89
CA THR A 613 -36.83 -24.37 -18.32
C THR A 613 -37.52 -25.65 -17.86
N VAL A 614 -37.64 -25.83 -16.55
CA VAL A 614 -38.55 -26.80 -15.93
C VAL A 614 -39.79 -26.00 -15.59
N ASN A 615 -41.01 -26.45 -15.93
CA ASN A 615 -42.16 -25.68 -15.46
C ASN A 615 -42.20 -25.79 -13.93
N ALA A 616 -42.70 -24.77 -13.23
CA ALA A 616 -42.85 -24.81 -11.76
C ALA A 616 -43.66 -26.03 -11.24
N SER A 617 -44.42 -26.71 -12.11
CA SER A 617 -45.14 -27.95 -11.81
C SER A 617 -44.35 -29.25 -12.04
N ASP A 618 -43.21 -29.17 -12.73
CA ASP A 618 -42.46 -30.34 -13.18
C ASP A 618 -41.43 -30.75 -12.13
N LYS A 619 -41.48 -32.04 -11.74
CA LYS A 619 -40.59 -32.66 -10.77
C LYS A 619 -39.38 -33.28 -11.47
N PHE A 620 -38.18 -33.11 -10.91
CA PHE A 620 -36.93 -33.58 -11.53
C PHE A 620 -35.95 -34.20 -10.52
N GLY A 621 -34.81 -34.68 -11.03
CA GLY A 621 -33.74 -35.34 -10.28
C GLY A 621 -33.51 -36.79 -10.72
N PRO A 622 -32.50 -37.49 -10.16
CA PRO A 622 -31.65 -37.08 -9.05
C PRO A 622 -30.40 -36.30 -9.44
N GLU A 623 -30.17 -36.10 -10.74
CA GLU A 623 -28.97 -35.45 -11.25
C GLU A 623 -29.25 -34.03 -11.72
N ILE A 624 -28.31 -33.13 -11.42
CA ILE A 624 -28.29 -31.72 -11.86
C ILE A 624 -26.88 -31.44 -12.35
N GLU A 625 -26.75 -30.77 -13.49
CA GLU A 625 -25.48 -30.38 -14.10
C GLU A 625 -25.31 -28.86 -14.03
N ALA A 626 -24.08 -28.36 -13.94
CA ALA A 626 -23.79 -26.95 -14.16
C ALA A 626 -22.54 -26.81 -15.02
N HIS A 627 -22.54 -25.85 -15.93
CA HIS A 627 -21.39 -25.50 -16.76
C HIS A 627 -20.66 -24.32 -16.14
N VAL A 628 -19.37 -24.49 -15.89
CA VAL A 628 -18.55 -23.50 -15.20
C VAL A 628 -17.22 -23.33 -15.92
N THR A 629 -16.83 -22.08 -16.17
CA THR A 629 -15.46 -21.75 -16.60
C THR A 629 -14.73 -21.09 -15.45
N PHE A 630 -13.71 -21.77 -14.91
CA PHE A 630 -12.90 -21.19 -13.83
C PHE A 630 -11.86 -20.24 -14.42
N PRO A 631 -11.71 -19.03 -13.90
CA PRO A 631 -10.87 -18.02 -14.54
C PRO A 631 -9.36 -18.28 -14.37
N PHE A 632 -8.96 -18.83 -13.23
CA PHE A 632 -7.55 -19.06 -12.87
C PHE A 632 -7.38 -20.33 -12.01
N PRO A 633 -6.16 -20.86 -11.89
CA PRO A 633 -5.90 -22.01 -11.02
C PRO A 633 -6.01 -21.63 -9.55
N GLY A 634 -6.47 -22.55 -8.72
CA GLY A 634 -6.62 -22.31 -7.29
C GLY A 634 -7.66 -23.19 -6.62
N ILE A 635 -7.93 -22.90 -5.35
CA ILE A 635 -9.01 -23.53 -4.59
C ILE A 635 -10.25 -22.64 -4.73
N TYR A 636 -11.39 -23.25 -4.99
CA TYR A 636 -12.69 -22.59 -5.03
C TYR A 636 -13.66 -23.26 -4.08
N GLN A 637 -14.45 -22.45 -3.38
CA GLN A 637 -15.61 -22.89 -2.63
C GLN A 637 -16.86 -22.71 -3.50
N ILE A 638 -17.63 -23.79 -3.66
CA ILE A 638 -18.90 -23.80 -4.37
C ILE A 638 -20.00 -23.98 -3.31
N PHE A 639 -20.88 -23.00 -3.18
CA PHE A 639 -22.15 -23.15 -2.47
C PHE A 639 -23.24 -23.40 -3.48
N SER A 640 -24.13 -24.36 -3.21
CA SER A 640 -25.23 -24.67 -4.13
C SER A 640 -26.53 -24.90 -3.39
N GLN A 641 -27.64 -24.36 -3.90
CA GLN A 641 -28.97 -24.48 -3.30
C GLN A 641 -29.93 -25.18 -4.26
N PHE A 642 -30.55 -26.26 -3.80
CA PHE A 642 -31.67 -26.92 -4.49
C PHE A 642 -32.92 -26.89 -3.60
N SER A 643 -34.11 -27.08 -4.18
CA SER A 643 -35.37 -27.10 -3.42
C SER A 643 -36.06 -28.46 -3.49
N ARG A 644 -36.73 -28.83 -2.39
CA ARG A 644 -37.64 -29.97 -2.34
C ARG A 644 -38.72 -29.72 -1.29
N GLN A 645 -39.99 -29.89 -1.67
CA GLN A 645 -41.14 -29.69 -0.78
C GLN A 645 -41.21 -28.26 -0.22
N GLY A 646 -40.83 -27.28 -1.04
CA GLY A 646 -40.77 -25.87 -0.66
C GLY A 646 -39.61 -25.49 0.27
N GLU A 647 -38.74 -26.43 0.65
CA GLU A 647 -37.56 -26.17 1.47
C GLU A 647 -36.28 -26.14 0.63
N SER A 648 -35.50 -25.06 0.74
CA SER A 648 -34.19 -24.95 0.12
C SER A 648 -33.11 -25.64 0.98
N VAL A 649 -32.23 -26.41 0.33
CA VAL A 649 -31.10 -27.11 0.97
C VAL A 649 -29.80 -26.53 0.43
N LEU A 650 -28.98 -25.98 1.34
CA LEU A 650 -27.64 -25.49 1.04
C LEU A 650 -26.61 -26.62 1.09
N THR A 651 -25.81 -26.72 0.04
CA THR A 651 -24.68 -27.64 -0.08
C THR A 651 -23.37 -26.87 -0.26
N SER A 652 -22.24 -27.48 0.09
CA SER A 652 -20.94 -26.83 -0.03
C SER A 652 -19.79 -27.80 -0.38
N PHE A 653 -19.09 -27.52 -1.47
CA PHE A 653 -17.96 -28.31 -1.96
C PHE A 653 -16.75 -27.43 -2.26
N MET A 654 -15.55 -27.90 -1.89
CA MET A 654 -14.32 -27.27 -2.37
C MET A 654 -13.75 -28.05 -3.55
N VAL A 655 -13.29 -27.33 -4.55
CA VAL A 655 -12.61 -27.87 -5.71
C VAL A 655 -11.23 -27.25 -5.87
N GLU A 656 -10.34 -27.99 -6.53
CA GLU A 656 -9.02 -27.51 -6.91
C GLU A 656 -8.96 -27.47 -8.43
N VAL A 657 -8.60 -26.30 -8.96
CA VAL A 657 -8.53 -26.00 -10.38
C VAL A 657 -7.07 -25.89 -10.77
N GLY A 658 -6.64 -26.68 -11.75
CA GLY A 658 -5.30 -26.65 -12.30
C GLY A 658 -5.10 -25.61 -13.40
N PRO A 659 -3.86 -25.37 -13.85
CA PRO A 659 -3.57 -24.56 -15.02
C PRO A 659 -4.15 -25.17 -16.31
N GLY A 660 -4.84 -24.34 -17.09
CA GLY A 660 -5.27 -24.66 -18.45
C GLY A 660 -4.15 -24.53 -19.48
N GLU A 661 -4.35 -25.08 -20.68
CA GLU A 661 -3.30 -25.21 -21.71
C GLU A 661 -2.69 -23.88 -22.19
N ALA A 662 -3.44 -22.76 -22.13
CA ALA A 662 -2.91 -21.43 -22.45
C ALA A 662 -1.79 -20.96 -21.49
N GLY A 663 -1.69 -21.53 -20.29
CA GLY A 663 -0.60 -21.27 -19.35
C GLY A 663 0.66 -22.11 -19.61
N SER A 664 0.54 -23.22 -20.36
CA SER A 664 1.68 -24.11 -20.65
C SER A 664 2.47 -23.68 -21.89
N ALA A 665 1.80 -23.09 -22.89
CA ALA A 665 2.46 -22.61 -24.11
C ALA A 665 3.46 -21.44 -23.88
N VAL A 666 3.27 -20.67 -22.80
CA VAL A 666 4.21 -19.58 -22.42
C VAL A 666 5.44 -20.12 -21.66
N MET A 667 5.34 -21.30 -21.03
CA MET A 667 6.52 -21.97 -20.43
C MET A 667 7.39 -22.68 -21.46
N GLU A 668 6.82 -23.18 -22.56
CA GLU A 668 7.54 -23.99 -23.54
C GLU A 668 8.21 -23.17 -24.66
N SER A 669 7.77 -21.92 -24.89
CA SER A 669 8.38 -21.01 -25.89
C SER A 669 9.66 -20.28 -25.42
N MET A 670 10.20 -20.63 -24.24
CA MET A 670 11.47 -20.12 -23.72
C MET A 670 12.65 -21.11 -23.84
N GLU A 671 12.57 -22.12 -24.71
CA GLU A 671 13.78 -22.80 -25.18
C GLU A 671 14.44 -22.05 -26.35
N PRO A 672 15.78 -21.89 -26.34
CA PRO A 672 16.47 -21.13 -27.37
C PRO A 672 16.49 -21.95 -28.67
N HIS A 673 15.71 -21.53 -29.67
CA HIS A 673 15.96 -21.97 -31.04
C HIS A 673 17.31 -21.43 -31.48
N GLY A 674 18.31 -22.31 -31.45
CA GLY A 674 19.61 -22.05 -32.04
C GLY A 674 19.54 -22.02 -33.55
N HIS A 675 20.20 -21.03 -34.14
CA HIS A 675 21.10 -21.14 -35.29
C HIS A 675 22.11 -20.00 -35.26
#